data_AF-A0A397H281-F1
#
_entry.id   AF-A0A397H281-F1
#
_cell.length_a   1.000
_cell.length_b   1.000
_cell.length_c   1.000
_cell.angle_alpha   90.00
_cell.angle_beta   90.00
_cell.angle_gamma   90.00
#
_symmetry.space_group_name_H-M   'P 1'
#
loop_
_entity.id
_entity.type
_entity.pdbx_description
1 polymer ?
#
loop_
_entity_poly.entity_id
_entity_poly.type
_entity_poly.pdbx_seq_one_letter_code
_entity_poly.pdbx_strand_id
1 'polypeptide(L)'
;MATVRICVCGDEGTGKSSLITSLVKGVFVTNKIQPVLPQITIPPTIGTPENVTTTTVVDTSALPQERSNLAREIRKSNVILLVYSDHYSYERVALFWLPYFRSLGVNVPVVLCANKSDLAADHTEAQVIEEEMLPVMAEFKEIDSCIRTSAREHRNVNEAFFLCQKAVTHPIAPLFDSKECALKPAAVAALQRIFYLSDKDRDGYLSDKEIEDFQMRCFDKPLSKEDLVHIKETIQKTHPDSVTPFGIDCRGFIHLNKMYAEKGRHETVWIILRAFQYTDNLSLQESFLHPRFEVPPFASAELSPEGYRFFVNLFLLSDKDNDGGLNDAELASLFAPTPGLPASWVNSSFPSSTVRNEAGHVTLQGWLAQWSMTTFQSPKTTLEYLAYLGFESSDRSNPSTTAALKVTRPRKRRKRPGRVGRNVVLGHVVGAPGSGKSALLDAFLARGFSHTYRPTIQPRTAVNTVELPGGKQCYLILDELGELEPAILENQAKLLDQCDVIVYTYDSSDPDSFAYIPQLRSKYPHLEELPSVFIALKADLDRTTQRAEHQPHEYTAMLNMPSPPLHVSATWSSIQEVFVHIAEAAMEPSTAFPRSEEDVEGKWMAWGIALGAVCPSTSASSLHRASRVCRWRGKWHGSAGRRDQQHTQASRRRLPATSWRRFVYICELLTTRTNKASRLGTYELKDDLHLATPPPHPSEAPIINPNPLATVPTPPTSGVKVSLVCVSPRGKTPSFISKQNITAPPFGDGNPALVPAPVKDGLKRRKPKNNIIKSSSSFVSRVITHEAATKRLNERSPEGLFAFANINRAFQWLDLSSKQKEEPLAKILFTKAHMLCHDINEVTKSTSHIDMVMGSSAGDIIWYEPISQKYARINKNGVVSNSPVTHIKWIPGSENLFMASHANGQLVVYDKEKEDALFTPEIQDQSAEALKASSRQPLQVLKSVNSRNQKTNPVALWKLANQRISHFAFSPDQRHLAVVLEDGSLRVMDYLKEEVLDIFRSYYGGLICVCWSPDGKYIVTGGQDDLVTIWSFPERKIVARCQGHNSWVSAVAFDPWQCDERTYRFGSVGDDCRLLLWDFSVGMLHRPKVHQANARQRTSMVASSSQYGNRHRADSAGNRIRSDSQRTANTYESCDQAVRHPVEPRARTALLPPIMSKVVGTDPICWLGFQEDCIMTSSLEGHIRTWDRPREGINEYNDQSSSPAVSASAAGSGSVSGLAESTMASL
;
A
#
# COMPACT_ATOMS: atom_id res chain seq x y z
N MET A 1 -23.65 5.11 -21.93
CA MET A 1 -24.33 4.38 -23.03
C MET A 1 -24.03 2.89 -22.85
N ALA A 2 -25.02 2.11 -22.45
CA ALA A 2 -24.84 0.68 -22.21
C ALA A 2 -25.30 -0.15 -23.42
N THR A 3 -24.47 -1.07 -23.86
CA THR A 3 -24.84 -2.15 -24.80
C THR A 3 -25.21 -3.38 -23.97
N VAL A 4 -26.43 -3.89 -24.10
CA VAL A 4 -26.90 -5.05 -23.30
C VAL A 4 -26.79 -6.33 -24.14
N ARG A 5 -25.96 -7.29 -23.72
CA ARG A 5 -25.84 -8.63 -24.34
C ARG A 5 -26.63 -9.67 -23.54
N ILE A 6 -27.74 -10.12 -24.11
CA ILE A 6 -28.61 -11.18 -23.59
C ILE A 6 -28.15 -12.52 -24.18
N CYS A 7 -27.82 -13.48 -23.33
CA CYS A 7 -27.46 -14.84 -23.74
C CYS A 7 -28.61 -15.80 -23.42
N VAL A 8 -29.22 -16.41 -24.45
CA VAL A 8 -30.35 -17.33 -24.29
C VAL A 8 -29.81 -18.75 -24.12
N CYS A 9 -30.01 -19.31 -22.93
CA CYS A 9 -29.52 -20.63 -22.51
C CYS A 9 -30.70 -21.58 -22.20
N GLY A 10 -30.42 -22.87 -22.06
CA GLY A 10 -31.43 -23.89 -21.77
C GLY A 10 -31.28 -25.13 -22.64
N ASP A 11 -31.99 -26.20 -22.28
CA ASP A 11 -31.80 -27.51 -22.91
C ASP A 11 -32.29 -27.60 -24.36
N GLU A 12 -31.90 -28.68 -25.04
CA GLU A 12 -32.38 -28.95 -26.39
C GLU A 12 -33.90 -29.18 -26.37
N GLY A 13 -34.60 -28.62 -27.35
CA GLY A 13 -36.06 -28.69 -27.42
C GLY A 13 -36.84 -27.67 -26.56
N THR A 14 -36.23 -26.87 -25.68
CA THR A 14 -36.98 -25.89 -24.83
C THR A 14 -37.54 -24.67 -25.59
N GLY A 15 -37.26 -24.54 -26.89
CA GLY A 15 -37.85 -23.53 -27.77
C GLY A 15 -37.13 -22.18 -27.84
N LYS A 16 -35.87 -22.09 -27.40
CA LYS A 16 -35.01 -20.89 -27.44
C LYS A 16 -35.08 -20.12 -28.77
N SER A 17 -34.74 -20.79 -29.88
CA SER A 17 -34.72 -20.18 -31.22
C SER A 17 -36.11 -19.74 -31.70
N SER A 18 -37.16 -20.44 -31.29
CA SER A 18 -38.55 -20.07 -31.55
C SER A 18 -38.97 -18.81 -30.78
N LEU A 19 -38.54 -18.67 -29.53
CA LEU A 19 -38.79 -17.50 -28.70
C LEU A 19 -38.12 -16.25 -29.29
N ILE A 20 -36.85 -16.36 -29.69
CA ILE A 20 -36.10 -15.30 -30.38
C ILE A 20 -36.73 -14.95 -31.74
N THR A 21 -37.17 -15.94 -32.51
CA THR A 21 -37.82 -15.70 -33.81
C THR A 21 -39.17 -14.99 -33.64
N SER A 22 -39.95 -15.37 -32.60
CA SER A 22 -41.23 -14.75 -32.28
C SER A 22 -41.06 -13.27 -31.86
N LEU A 23 -40.02 -12.96 -31.08
CA LEU A 23 -39.64 -11.57 -30.76
C LEU A 23 -39.37 -10.72 -32.02
N VAL A 24 -38.60 -11.24 -32.97
CA VAL A 24 -38.16 -10.47 -34.15
C VAL A 24 -39.27 -10.33 -35.20
N LYS A 25 -40.18 -11.30 -35.32
CA LYS A 25 -41.22 -11.31 -36.36
C LYS A 25 -42.62 -10.94 -35.87
N GLY A 26 -42.85 -10.90 -34.56
CA GLY A 26 -44.19 -10.72 -33.96
C GLY A 26 -45.16 -11.88 -34.17
N VAL A 27 -44.73 -12.96 -34.84
CA VAL A 27 -45.55 -14.13 -35.16
C VAL A 27 -44.73 -15.42 -35.06
N PHE A 28 -45.39 -16.52 -34.70
CA PHE A 28 -44.76 -17.85 -34.65
C PHE A 28 -44.47 -18.38 -36.06
N VAL A 29 -43.25 -18.90 -36.26
CA VAL A 29 -42.83 -19.49 -37.54
C VAL A 29 -43.02 -21.00 -37.50
N THR A 30 -43.90 -21.52 -38.36
CA THR A 30 -44.24 -22.94 -38.48
C THR A 30 -43.24 -23.75 -39.31
N ASN A 31 -42.40 -23.09 -40.11
CA ASN A 31 -41.33 -23.73 -40.89
C ASN A 31 -40.15 -24.15 -39.99
N LYS A 32 -39.36 -25.16 -40.42
CA LYS A 32 -38.14 -25.59 -39.70
C LYS A 32 -37.20 -24.39 -39.47
N ILE A 33 -37.02 -24.03 -38.19
CA ILE A 33 -36.07 -23.02 -37.73
C ILE A 33 -34.68 -23.69 -37.60
N GLN A 34 -33.60 -22.92 -37.75
CA GLN A 34 -32.24 -23.40 -37.46
C GLN A 34 -32.10 -23.70 -35.94
N PRO A 35 -31.29 -24.71 -35.56
CA PRO A 35 -31.16 -25.12 -34.15
C PRO A 35 -30.43 -24.09 -33.25
N VAL A 36 -29.67 -23.18 -33.87
CA VAL A 36 -29.07 -22.00 -33.22
C VAL A 36 -29.16 -20.84 -34.23
N LEU A 37 -29.65 -19.69 -33.80
CA LEU A 37 -29.72 -18.48 -34.63
C LEU A 37 -28.42 -17.66 -34.60
N PRO A 38 -28.08 -16.93 -35.69
CA PRO A 38 -27.01 -15.94 -35.66
C PRO A 38 -27.33 -14.81 -34.68
N GLN A 39 -26.29 -14.12 -34.19
CA GLN A 39 -26.43 -12.98 -33.27
C GLN A 39 -27.34 -11.89 -33.85
N ILE A 40 -28.37 -11.49 -33.08
CA ILE A 40 -29.35 -10.48 -33.48
C ILE A 40 -29.10 -9.20 -32.70
N THR A 41 -29.18 -8.04 -33.37
CA THR A 41 -29.12 -6.72 -32.73
C THR A 41 -30.47 -6.03 -32.88
N ILE A 42 -31.04 -5.61 -31.76
CA ILE A 42 -32.32 -4.91 -31.68
C ILE A 42 -32.03 -3.42 -31.42
N PRO A 43 -32.44 -2.51 -32.33
CA PRO A 43 -32.32 -1.07 -32.12
C PRO A 43 -33.29 -0.59 -31.02
N PRO A 44 -33.03 0.55 -30.37
CA PRO A 44 -33.89 1.08 -29.32
C PRO A 44 -35.25 1.50 -29.91
N THR A 45 -36.33 0.96 -29.36
CA THR A 45 -37.71 1.23 -29.73
C THR A 45 -38.47 1.84 -28.54
N ILE A 46 -39.65 2.42 -28.81
CA ILE A 46 -40.52 2.99 -27.77
C ILE A 46 -40.85 1.87 -26.76
N GLY A 47 -40.35 2.02 -25.52
CA GLY A 47 -40.42 1.01 -24.46
C GLY A 47 -39.06 0.50 -23.95
N THR A 48 -37.93 0.78 -24.62
CA THR A 48 -36.60 0.46 -24.06
C THR A 48 -36.21 1.42 -22.93
N PRO A 49 -35.61 0.96 -21.81
CA PRO A 49 -35.14 1.83 -20.73
C PRO A 49 -34.12 2.87 -21.21
N GLU A 50 -34.20 4.10 -20.68
CA GLU A 50 -33.57 5.34 -21.22
C GLU A 50 -32.04 5.36 -21.34
N ASN A 51 -31.33 4.27 -20.99
CA ASN A 51 -29.87 4.17 -21.03
C ASN A 51 -29.32 3.07 -21.97
N VAL A 52 -30.19 2.29 -22.62
CA VAL A 52 -29.81 1.18 -23.52
C VAL A 52 -29.75 1.66 -24.97
N THR A 53 -28.55 1.79 -25.54
CA THR A 53 -28.39 2.24 -26.93
C THR A 53 -28.51 1.13 -27.96
N THR A 54 -28.18 -0.12 -27.60
CA THR A 54 -28.43 -1.32 -28.43
C THR A 54 -28.58 -2.56 -27.55
N THR A 55 -29.50 -3.46 -27.92
CA THR A 55 -29.61 -4.79 -27.29
C THR A 55 -29.12 -5.85 -28.27
N THR A 56 -28.27 -6.75 -27.81
CA THR A 56 -27.76 -7.89 -28.58
C THR A 56 -28.30 -9.18 -27.98
N VAL A 57 -28.96 -10.02 -28.78
CA VAL A 57 -29.45 -11.34 -28.39
C VAL A 57 -28.60 -12.42 -29.04
N VAL A 58 -28.16 -13.38 -28.23
CA VAL A 58 -27.34 -14.52 -28.65
C VAL A 58 -28.08 -15.82 -28.32
N ASP A 59 -28.39 -16.62 -29.34
CA ASP A 59 -28.88 -17.99 -29.18
C ASP A 59 -27.70 -18.94 -28.92
N THR A 60 -27.89 -20.00 -28.13
CA THR A 60 -26.80 -20.92 -27.77
C THR A 60 -27.22 -22.39 -27.75
N SER A 61 -26.28 -23.27 -28.08
CA SER A 61 -26.47 -24.73 -28.04
C SER A 61 -26.07 -25.32 -26.68
N ALA A 62 -26.84 -26.30 -26.20
CA ALA A 62 -26.52 -27.10 -25.03
C ALA A 62 -25.68 -28.36 -25.36
N LEU A 63 -25.41 -28.62 -26.65
CA LEU A 63 -24.71 -29.83 -27.11
C LEU A 63 -23.29 -29.93 -26.52
N PRO A 64 -22.83 -31.13 -26.11
CA PRO A 64 -21.49 -31.31 -25.53
C PRO A 64 -20.35 -30.76 -26.38
N GLN A 65 -20.51 -30.82 -27.71
CA GLN A 65 -19.54 -30.36 -28.72
C GLN A 65 -19.38 -28.82 -28.72
N GLU A 66 -20.43 -28.08 -28.38
CA GLU A 66 -20.46 -26.62 -28.39
C GLU A 66 -20.24 -25.98 -26.99
N ARG A 67 -19.99 -26.79 -25.95
CA ARG A 67 -19.80 -26.29 -24.57
C ARG A 67 -18.72 -25.22 -24.43
N SER A 68 -17.67 -25.25 -25.24
CA SER A 68 -16.63 -24.22 -25.28
C SER A 68 -17.15 -22.88 -25.84
N ASN A 69 -18.04 -22.94 -26.83
CA ASN A 69 -18.72 -21.79 -27.42
C ASN A 69 -19.76 -21.21 -26.45
N LEU A 70 -20.60 -22.06 -25.87
CA LEU A 70 -21.56 -21.72 -24.81
C LEU A 70 -20.87 -21.00 -23.64
N ALA A 71 -19.79 -21.56 -23.09
CA ALA A 71 -19.01 -20.93 -22.02
C ALA A 71 -18.41 -19.57 -22.41
N ARG A 72 -18.01 -19.40 -23.69
CA ARG A 72 -17.48 -18.13 -24.22
C ARG A 72 -18.57 -17.06 -24.32
N GLU A 73 -19.78 -17.42 -24.72
CA GLU A 73 -20.91 -16.47 -24.83
C GLU A 73 -21.50 -16.11 -23.47
N ILE A 74 -21.66 -17.08 -22.55
CA ILE A 74 -22.10 -16.83 -21.17
C ILE A 74 -21.16 -15.83 -20.46
N ARG A 75 -19.84 -16.01 -20.55
CA ARG A 75 -18.85 -15.06 -19.97
C ARG A 75 -18.86 -13.65 -20.58
N LYS A 76 -19.44 -13.47 -21.77
CA LYS A 76 -19.59 -12.16 -22.43
C LYS A 76 -20.96 -11.52 -22.20
N SER A 77 -21.90 -12.26 -21.62
CA SER A 77 -23.26 -11.78 -21.41
C SER A 77 -23.34 -10.79 -20.25
N ASN A 78 -24.30 -9.87 -20.32
CA ASN A 78 -24.67 -9.01 -19.19
C ASN A 78 -25.84 -9.61 -18.39
N VAL A 79 -26.62 -10.50 -19.03
CA VAL A 79 -27.78 -11.19 -18.46
C VAL A 79 -28.00 -12.50 -19.21
N ILE A 80 -28.44 -13.53 -18.49
CA ILE A 80 -28.76 -14.84 -19.06
C ILE A 80 -30.28 -15.03 -19.05
N LEU A 81 -30.87 -15.36 -20.19
CA LEU A 81 -32.25 -15.81 -20.28
C LEU A 81 -32.25 -17.35 -20.28
N LEU A 82 -32.57 -17.97 -19.15
CA LEU A 82 -32.55 -19.43 -19.01
C LEU A 82 -33.96 -20.00 -19.31
N VAL A 83 -34.07 -20.78 -20.38
CA VAL A 83 -35.36 -21.27 -20.92
C VAL A 83 -35.55 -22.76 -20.64
N TYR A 84 -36.59 -23.09 -19.89
CA TYR A 84 -37.10 -24.46 -19.66
C TYR A 84 -38.51 -24.62 -20.24
N SER A 85 -39.01 -25.86 -20.39
CA SER A 85 -40.36 -26.11 -20.94
C SER A 85 -41.06 -27.39 -20.48
N ASP A 86 -40.39 -28.22 -19.68
CA ASP A 86 -40.91 -29.49 -19.16
C ASP A 86 -40.23 -29.81 -17.81
N HIS A 87 -40.77 -30.79 -17.08
CA HIS A 87 -40.27 -31.18 -15.76
C HIS A 87 -38.78 -31.58 -15.79
N TYR A 88 -38.31 -32.20 -16.87
CA TYR A 88 -36.91 -32.59 -17.03
C TYR A 88 -35.96 -31.38 -17.18
N SER A 89 -36.34 -30.41 -18.02
CA SER A 89 -35.55 -29.17 -18.15
C SER A 89 -35.66 -28.27 -16.92
N TYR A 90 -36.78 -28.33 -16.18
CA TYR A 90 -36.96 -27.67 -14.89
C TYR A 90 -35.99 -28.21 -13.82
N GLU A 91 -35.96 -29.52 -13.56
CA GLU A 91 -35.01 -30.12 -12.59
C GLU A 91 -33.54 -29.76 -12.91
N ARG A 92 -33.22 -29.69 -14.21
CA ARG A 92 -31.88 -29.33 -14.68
C ARG A 92 -31.52 -27.86 -14.53
N VAL A 93 -32.46 -26.96 -14.24
CA VAL A 93 -32.15 -25.58 -13.81
C VAL A 93 -31.28 -25.60 -12.56
N ALA A 94 -31.77 -26.24 -11.49
CA ALA A 94 -31.09 -26.36 -10.20
C ALA A 94 -29.91 -27.33 -10.24
N LEU A 95 -30.08 -28.51 -10.88
CA LEU A 95 -29.06 -29.56 -10.86
C LEU A 95 -27.87 -29.34 -11.82
N PHE A 96 -28.07 -28.57 -12.90
CA PHE A 96 -27.05 -28.40 -13.95
C PHE A 96 -26.77 -26.93 -14.29
N TRP A 97 -27.77 -26.16 -14.72
CA TRP A 97 -27.53 -24.85 -15.33
C TRP A 97 -26.96 -23.82 -14.35
N LEU A 98 -27.55 -23.67 -13.16
CA LEU A 98 -27.08 -22.69 -12.17
C LEU A 98 -25.72 -23.10 -11.54
N PRO A 99 -25.46 -24.37 -11.16
CA PRO A 99 -24.12 -24.84 -10.81
C PRO A 99 -23.09 -24.65 -11.94
N TYR A 100 -23.50 -24.82 -13.20
CA TYR A 100 -22.61 -24.62 -14.34
C TYR A 100 -22.22 -23.15 -14.50
N PHE A 101 -23.15 -22.20 -14.38
CA PHE A 101 -22.83 -20.76 -14.41
C PHE A 101 -21.85 -20.37 -13.28
N ARG A 102 -22.09 -20.86 -12.06
CA ARG A 102 -21.16 -20.71 -10.92
C ARG A 102 -19.77 -21.29 -11.24
N SER A 103 -19.70 -22.47 -11.85
CA SER A 103 -18.43 -23.11 -12.25
C SER A 103 -17.63 -22.34 -13.30
N LEU A 104 -18.31 -21.50 -14.10
CA LEU A 104 -17.68 -20.62 -15.08
C LEU A 104 -17.17 -19.30 -14.48
N GLY A 105 -17.46 -19.03 -13.20
CA GLY A 105 -17.13 -17.78 -12.52
C GLY A 105 -18.01 -16.59 -12.94
N VAL A 106 -19.20 -16.86 -13.47
CA VAL A 106 -20.08 -15.83 -14.04
C VAL A 106 -21.15 -15.45 -13.03
N ASN A 107 -21.13 -14.19 -12.59
CA ASN A 107 -22.06 -13.60 -11.62
C ASN A 107 -22.87 -12.49 -12.31
N VAL A 108 -23.78 -12.89 -13.21
CA VAL A 108 -24.69 -12.01 -13.95
C VAL A 108 -26.13 -12.40 -13.62
N PRO A 109 -27.10 -11.47 -13.66
CA PRO A 109 -28.50 -11.81 -13.43
C PRO A 109 -29.00 -12.88 -14.41
N VAL A 110 -29.82 -13.78 -13.90
CA VAL A 110 -30.54 -14.80 -14.67
C VAL A 110 -32.03 -14.45 -14.66
N VAL A 111 -32.64 -14.37 -15.84
CA VAL A 111 -34.10 -14.35 -15.99
C VAL A 111 -34.53 -15.77 -16.33
N LEU A 112 -35.35 -16.38 -15.48
CA LEU A 112 -35.86 -17.73 -15.68
C LEU A 112 -37.16 -17.69 -16.49
N CYS A 113 -37.21 -18.46 -17.58
CA CYS A 113 -38.27 -18.42 -18.56
C CYS A 113 -38.89 -19.81 -18.75
N ALA A 114 -40.15 -19.95 -18.33
CA ALA A 114 -40.98 -21.13 -18.57
C ALA A 114 -41.69 -20.98 -19.92
N ASN A 115 -41.18 -21.63 -20.96
CA ASN A 115 -41.68 -21.50 -22.33
C ASN A 115 -42.56 -22.69 -22.74
N LYS A 116 -43.38 -22.52 -23.79
CA LYS A 116 -44.43 -23.44 -24.25
C LYS A 116 -45.62 -23.58 -23.30
N SER A 117 -46.01 -22.49 -22.63
CA SER A 117 -47.20 -22.50 -21.77
C SER A 117 -48.50 -22.87 -22.52
N ASP A 118 -48.52 -22.84 -23.85
CA ASP A 118 -49.62 -23.32 -24.71
C ASP A 118 -49.80 -24.86 -24.72
N LEU A 119 -48.86 -25.62 -24.15
CA LEU A 119 -48.96 -27.08 -24.02
C LEU A 119 -49.41 -27.55 -22.63
N ALA A 120 -49.46 -26.65 -21.64
CA ALA A 120 -49.82 -26.96 -20.26
C ALA A 120 -51.33 -26.76 -20.04
N ALA A 121 -52.14 -27.73 -20.47
CA ALA A 121 -53.60 -27.65 -20.42
C ALA A 121 -54.21 -27.73 -19.00
N ASP A 122 -53.51 -28.36 -18.05
CA ASP A 122 -54.08 -28.75 -16.74
C ASP A 122 -53.63 -27.91 -15.53
N HIS A 123 -52.71 -26.93 -15.70
CA HIS A 123 -52.16 -26.15 -14.58
C HIS A 123 -52.47 -24.64 -14.66
N THR A 124 -53.10 -24.11 -13.61
CA THR A 124 -53.41 -22.68 -13.46
C THR A 124 -52.13 -21.85 -13.39
N GLU A 125 -52.14 -20.60 -13.89
CA GLU A 125 -50.94 -19.74 -13.87
C GLU A 125 -50.36 -19.52 -12.47
N ALA A 126 -51.22 -19.36 -11.45
CA ALA A 126 -50.81 -19.22 -10.06
C ALA A 126 -50.08 -20.46 -9.51
N GLN A 127 -50.56 -21.68 -9.84
CA GLN A 127 -49.99 -22.93 -9.32
C GLN A 127 -48.54 -23.11 -9.77
N VAL A 128 -48.23 -22.87 -11.05
CA VAL A 128 -46.84 -22.98 -11.54
C VAL A 128 -45.92 -21.92 -10.94
N ILE A 129 -46.43 -20.72 -10.64
CA ILE A 129 -45.64 -19.68 -9.97
C ILE A 129 -45.31 -20.09 -8.52
N GLU A 130 -46.29 -20.65 -7.79
CA GLU A 130 -46.10 -21.08 -6.40
C GLU A 130 -45.31 -22.40 -6.25
N GLU A 131 -45.55 -23.39 -7.12
CA GLU A 131 -44.96 -24.73 -7.01
C GLU A 131 -43.60 -24.87 -7.73
N GLU A 132 -43.37 -24.18 -8.85
CA GLU A 132 -42.09 -24.25 -9.60
C GLU A 132 -41.21 -23.01 -9.40
N MET A 133 -41.76 -21.80 -9.61
CA MET A 133 -40.92 -20.62 -9.79
C MET A 133 -40.45 -19.99 -8.46
N LEU A 134 -41.34 -19.85 -7.48
CA LEU A 134 -41.01 -19.27 -6.17
C LEU A 134 -39.93 -20.06 -5.39
N PRO A 135 -39.97 -21.41 -5.32
CA PRO A 135 -38.93 -22.18 -4.64
C PRO A 135 -37.54 -21.97 -5.26
N VAL A 136 -37.46 -21.96 -6.59
CA VAL A 136 -36.20 -21.80 -7.33
C VAL A 136 -35.65 -20.37 -7.21
N MET A 137 -36.50 -19.33 -7.17
CA MET A 137 -36.07 -17.96 -6.84
C MET A 137 -35.58 -17.83 -5.40
N ALA A 138 -36.20 -18.52 -4.44
CA ALA A 138 -35.79 -18.49 -3.04
C ALA A 138 -34.43 -19.20 -2.80
N GLU A 139 -34.17 -20.28 -3.53
CA GLU A 139 -32.90 -21.03 -3.43
C GLU A 139 -31.73 -20.34 -4.17
N PHE A 140 -31.97 -19.77 -5.36
CA PHE A 140 -30.93 -19.26 -6.24
C PHE A 140 -30.98 -17.73 -6.43
N LYS A 141 -30.20 -17.01 -5.62
CA LYS A 141 -30.08 -15.53 -5.65
C LYS A 141 -29.60 -14.94 -6.98
N GLU A 142 -29.04 -15.74 -7.88
CA GLU A 142 -28.69 -15.30 -9.24
C GLU A 142 -29.91 -15.08 -10.14
N ILE A 143 -31.07 -15.65 -9.77
CA ILE A 143 -32.32 -15.45 -10.49
C ILE A 143 -32.94 -14.13 -10.04
N ASP A 144 -32.99 -13.16 -10.94
CA ASP A 144 -33.56 -11.84 -10.71
C ASP A 144 -35.09 -11.85 -10.87
N SER A 145 -35.56 -12.48 -11.95
CA SER A 145 -36.96 -12.45 -12.38
C SER A 145 -37.38 -13.79 -13.01
N CYS A 146 -38.65 -14.16 -12.81
CA CYS A 146 -39.28 -15.35 -13.40
C CYS A 146 -40.44 -14.95 -14.32
N ILE A 147 -40.57 -15.60 -15.48
CA ILE A 147 -41.66 -15.33 -16.43
C ILE A 147 -42.15 -16.58 -17.18
N ARG A 148 -43.47 -16.72 -17.35
CA ARG A 148 -44.09 -17.70 -18.27
C ARG A 148 -44.28 -17.09 -19.65
N THR A 149 -43.93 -17.81 -20.72
CA THR A 149 -44.06 -17.37 -22.11
C THR A 149 -44.65 -18.46 -23.02
N SER A 150 -45.32 -18.04 -24.10
CA SER A 150 -45.57 -18.91 -25.25
C SER A 150 -45.06 -18.23 -26.51
N ALA A 151 -44.01 -18.81 -27.11
CA ALA A 151 -43.54 -18.38 -28.42
C ALA A 151 -44.60 -18.54 -29.53
N ARG A 152 -45.54 -19.51 -29.37
CA ARG A 152 -46.60 -19.86 -30.33
C ARG A 152 -47.74 -18.85 -30.33
N GLU A 153 -48.20 -18.46 -29.14
CA GLU A 153 -49.26 -17.48 -28.93
C GLU A 153 -48.74 -16.04 -28.85
N HIS A 154 -47.41 -15.85 -28.92
CA HIS A 154 -46.69 -14.60 -28.66
C HIS A 154 -46.96 -14.00 -27.26
N ARG A 155 -47.36 -14.84 -26.30
CA ARG A 155 -47.64 -14.45 -24.91
C ARG A 155 -46.34 -14.16 -24.15
N ASN A 156 -46.26 -12.96 -23.56
CA ASN A 156 -45.18 -12.46 -22.71
C ASN A 156 -43.77 -12.47 -23.33
N VAL A 157 -43.64 -12.64 -24.65
CA VAL A 157 -42.34 -12.70 -25.34
C VAL A 157 -41.57 -11.39 -25.17
N ASN A 158 -42.21 -10.25 -25.45
CA ASN A 158 -41.58 -8.93 -25.33
C ASN A 158 -41.15 -8.61 -23.88
N GLU A 159 -41.98 -9.02 -22.91
CA GLU A 159 -41.75 -8.79 -21.48
C GLU A 159 -40.53 -9.56 -20.97
N ALA A 160 -40.30 -10.80 -21.43
CA ALA A 160 -39.12 -11.58 -21.04
C ALA A 160 -37.79 -10.89 -21.41
N PHE A 161 -37.72 -10.26 -22.59
CA PHE A 161 -36.54 -9.51 -23.02
C PHE A 161 -36.46 -8.12 -22.37
N PHE A 162 -37.59 -7.50 -22.03
CA PHE A 162 -37.63 -6.27 -21.23
C PHE A 162 -37.11 -6.49 -19.80
N LEU A 163 -37.51 -7.59 -19.13
CA LEU A 163 -36.97 -7.98 -17.82
C LEU A 163 -35.45 -8.20 -17.88
N CYS A 164 -34.94 -8.81 -18.96
CA CYS A 164 -33.50 -8.95 -19.18
C CYS A 164 -32.78 -7.59 -19.27
N GLN A 165 -33.36 -6.60 -19.96
CA GLN A 165 -32.83 -5.23 -20.00
C GLN A 165 -32.91 -4.55 -18.63
N LYS A 166 -34.00 -4.76 -17.88
CA LYS A 166 -34.21 -4.20 -16.54
C LYS A 166 -33.18 -4.70 -15.54
N ALA A 167 -32.93 -6.01 -15.48
CA ALA A 167 -31.97 -6.63 -14.56
C ALA A 167 -30.53 -6.08 -14.73
N VAL A 168 -30.16 -5.66 -15.94
CA VAL A 168 -28.86 -5.01 -16.22
C VAL A 168 -28.87 -3.52 -15.92
N THR A 169 -29.97 -2.82 -16.21
CA THR A 169 -30.05 -1.36 -16.07
C THR A 169 -30.37 -0.89 -14.65
N HIS A 170 -30.95 -1.74 -13.81
CA HIS A 170 -31.38 -1.42 -12.45
C HIS A 170 -31.10 -2.60 -11.49
N PRO A 171 -29.84 -3.03 -11.31
CA PRO A 171 -29.53 -4.25 -10.56
C PRO A 171 -29.93 -4.13 -9.09
N ILE A 172 -30.70 -5.09 -8.56
CA ILE A 172 -31.11 -5.11 -7.14
C ILE A 172 -29.97 -5.54 -6.20
N ALA A 173 -29.05 -6.39 -6.70
CA ALA A 173 -27.99 -7.02 -5.91
C ALA A 173 -27.06 -6.08 -5.12
N PRO A 174 -26.62 -4.89 -5.60
CA PRO A 174 -25.85 -3.95 -4.78
C PRO A 174 -26.70 -3.15 -3.78
N LEU A 175 -28.02 -3.04 -4.00
CA LEU A 175 -28.92 -2.25 -3.15
C LEU A 175 -29.43 -3.02 -1.92
N PHE A 176 -29.85 -4.28 -2.11
CA PHE A 176 -30.65 -5.01 -1.13
C PHE A 176 -30.09 -6.42 -0.86
N ASP A 177 -30.16 -6.88 0.39
CA ASP A 177 -29.94 -8.28 0.73
C ASP A 177 -31.27 -8.97 1.10
N SER A 178 -31.68 -9.90 0.22
CA SER A 178 -32.86 -10.74 0.39
C SER A 178 -32.80 -11.72 1.56
N LYS A 179 -31.64 -11.97 2.19
CA LYS A 179 -31.55 -12.82 3.40
C LYS A 179 -31.87 -12.06 4.69
N GLU A 180 -31.44 -10.81 4.76
CA GLU A 180 -31.64 -9.96 5.94
C GLU A 180 -32.88 -9.06 5.81
N CYS A 181 -33.53 -9.08 4.63
CA CYS A 181 -34.59 -8.15 4.24
C CYS A 181 -34.20 -6.69 4.54
N ALA A 182 -33.02 -6.29 4.07
CA ALA A 182 -32.41 -5.01 4.40
C ALA A 182 -31.65 -4.39 3.22
N LEU A 183 -31.58 -3.06 3.19
CA LEU A 183 -30.67 -2.35 2.29
C LEU A 183 -29.22 -2.58 2.73
N LYS A 184 -28.31 -2.75 1.77
CA LYS A 184 -26.88 -2.95 2.05
C LYS A 184 -26.24 -1.67 2.60
N PRO A 185 -25.21 -1.76 3.46
CA PRO A 185 -24.59 -0.59 4.10
C PRO A 185 -24.15 0.52 3.12
N ALA A 186 -23.63 0.16 1.95
CA ALA A 186 -23.25 1.13 0.91
C ALA A 186 -24.45 1.90 0.33
N ALA A 187 -25.60 1.23 0.14
CA ALA A 187 -26.82 1.88 -0.33
C ALA A 187 -27.43 2.78 0.76
N VAL A 188 -27.37 2.35 2.03
CA VAL A 188 -27.77 3.17 3.17
C VAL A 188 -26.90 4.44 3.27
N ALA A 189 -25.57 4.31 3.18
CA ALA A 189 -24.66 5.46 3.21
C ALA A 189 -24.89 6.43 2.04
N ALA A 190 -25.15 5.91 0.84
CA ALA A 190 -25.47 6.73 -0.33
C ALA A 190 -26.79 7.51 -0.12
N LEU A 191 -27.84 6.86 0.40
CA LEU A 191 -29.12 7.47 0.72
C LEU A 191 -29.03 8.47 1.89
N GLN A 192 -28.18 8.22 2.89
CA GLN A 192 -27.90 9.16 3.99
C GLN A 192 -27.26 10.45 3.47
N ARG A 193 -26.28 10.37 2.56
CA ARG A 193 -25.74 11.56 1.89
C ARG A 193 -26.80 12.27 1.04
N ILE A 194 -27.64 11.53 0.31
CA ILE A 194 -28.71 12.15 -0.50
C ILE A 194 -29.71 12.89 0.38
N PHE A 195 -30.09 12.32 1.53
CA PHE A 195 -30.91 12.99 2.55
C PHE A 195 -30.24 14.30 3.01
N TYR A 196 -28.98 14.23 3.44
CA TYR A 196 -28.19 15.40 3.90
C TYR A 196 -28.02 16.50 2.84
N LEU A 197 -28.07 16.17 1.55
CA LEU A 197 -28.01 17.15 0.45
C LEU A 197 -29.40 17.67 0.02
N SER A 198 -30.47 17.04 0.49
CA SER A 198 -31.86 17.43 0.21
C SER A 198 -32.44 18.26 1.36
N ASP A 199 -31.96 18.02 2.58
CA ASP A 199 -32.11 18.86 3.78
C ASP A 199 -31.23 20.12 3.60
N LYS A 200 -31.88 21.25 3.27
CA LYS A 200 -31.20 22.51 2.88
C LYS A 200 -30.95 23.43 4.06
N ASP A 201 -31.75 23.34 5.12
CA ASP A 201 -31.61 24.16 6.33
C ASP A 201 -30.96 23.44 7.52
N ARG A 202 -30.74 22.12 7.39
CA ARG A 202 -30.03 21.23 8.32
C ARG A 202 -30.74 21.02 9.64
N ASP A 203 -32.06 21.05 9.64
CA ASP A 203 -32.88 20.72 10.81
C ASP A 203 -32.94 19.20 11.10
N GLY A 204 -32.59 18.35 10.13
CA GLY A 204 -32.57 16.89 10.23
C GLY A 204 -33.83 16.19 9.69
N TYR A 205 -34.75 16.94 9.08
CA TYR A 205 -35.96 16.49 8.42
C TYR A 205 -35.95 16.90 6.94
N LEU A 206 -36.86 16.32 6.14
CA LEU A 206 -37.22 16.84 4.83
C LEU A 206 -38.62 17.44 4.93
N SER A 207 -38.69 18.76 4.83
CA SER A 207 -39.96 19.50 4.77
C SER A 207 -40.70 19.22 3.46
N ASP A 208 -42.00 19.53 3.40
CA ASP A 208 -42.84 19.28 2.22
C ASP A 208 -42.28 19.95 0.96
N LYS A 209 -41.68 21.13 1.11
CA LYS A 209 -41.02 21.86 0.03
C LYS A 209 -39.73 21.19 -0.44
N GLU A 210 -38.94 20.63 0.46
CA GLU A 210 -37.72 19.91 0.10
C GLU A 210 -38.02 18.57 -0.54
N ILE A 211 -39.11 17.92 -0.14
CA ILE A 211 -39.62 16.71 -0.80
C ILE A 211 -40.12 17.06 -2.22
N GLU A 212 -40.81 18.18 -2.41
CA GLU A 212 -41.19 18.68 -3.74
C GLU A 212 -39.95 18.99 -4.61
N ASP A 213 -38.95 19.71 -4.08
CA ASP A 213 -37.68 20.01 -4.77
C ASP A 213 -36.89 18.73 -5.11
N PHE A 214 -36.81 17.77 -4.17
CA PHE A 214 -36.17 16.47 -4.35
C PHE A 214 -36.86 15.63 -5.42
N GLN A 215 -38.19 15.58 -5.41
CA GLN A 215 -38.99 14.89 -6.39
C GLN A 215 -38.77 15.48 -7.79
N MET A 216 -38.82 16.81 -7.92
CA MET A 216 -38.55 17.50 -9.18
C MET A 216 -37.14 17.20 -9.70
N ARG A 217 -36.12 17.20 -8.83
CA ARG A 217 -34.73 16.88 -9.17
C ARG A 217 -34.53 15.45 -9.65
N CYS A 218 -35.25 14.48 -9.07
CA CYS A 218 -35.04 13.07 -9.36
C CYS A 218 -35.91 12.54 -10.51
N PHE A 219 -37.12 13.08 -10.70
CA PHE A 219 -38.14 12.48 -11.58
C PHE A 219 -38.74 13.44 -12.61
N ASP A 220 -38.28 14.71 -12.66
CA ASP A 220 -38.79 15.78 -13.55
C ASP A 220 -40.33 15.96 -13.52
N LYS A 221 -40.96 15.58 -12.41
CA LYS A 221 -42.42 15.60 -12.21
C LYS A 221 -42.78 16.06 -10.80
N PRO A 222 -43.75 16.98 -10.62
CA PRO A 222 -44.18 17.41 -9.29
C PRO A 222 -44.95 16.29 -8.59
N LEU A 223 -44.81 16.22 -7.26
CA LEU A 223 -45.59 15.33 -6.41
C LEU A 223 -47.00 15.92 -6.18
N SER A 224 -48.04 15.09 -6.17
CA SER A 224 -49.36 15.57 -5.73
C SER A 224 -49.42 15.63 -4.19
N LYS A 225 -50.24 16.53 -3.65
CA LYS A 225 -50.40 16.65 -2.18
C LYS A 225 -51.03 15.40 -1.56
N GLU A 226 -51.87 14.70 -2.32
CA GLU A 226 -52.50 13.45 -1.91
C GLU A 226 -51.47 12.31 -1.83
N ASP A 227 -50.58 12.21 -2.84
CA ASP A 227 -49.48 11.23 -2.83
C ASP A 227 -48.50 11.47 -1.68
N LEU A 228 -48.18 12.74 -1.37
CA LEU A 228 -47.30 13.10 -0.26
C LEU A 228 -47.89 12.66 1.09
N VAL A 229 -49.19 12.87 1.32
CA VAL A 229 -49.90 12.38 2.51
C VAL A 229 -49.85 10.85 2.55
N HIS A 230 -50.09 10.16 1.43
CA HIS A 230 -50.05 8.70 1.39
C HIS A 230 -48.65 8.12 1.66
N ILE A 231 -47.58 8.79 1.21
CA ILE A 231 -46.18 8.45 1.53
C ILE A 231 -45.94 8.59 3.04
N LYS A 232 -46.36 9.72 3.64
CA LYS A 232 -46.24 9.96 5.09
C LYS A 232 -46.99 8.90 5.90
N GLU A 233 -48.25 8.62 5.59
CA GLU A 233 -49.03 7.55 6.22
C GLU A 233 -48.36 6.17 6.09
N THR A 234 -47.74 5.89 4.94
CA THR A 234 -47.07 4.60 4.68
C THR A 234 -45.84 4.42 5.55
N ILE A 235 -45.04 5.48 5.76
CA ILE A 235 -43.90 5.46 6.68
C ILE A 235 -44.39 5.35 8.12
N GLN A 236 -45.40 6.14 8.51
CA GLN A 236 -45.89 6.23 9.88
C GLN A 236 -46.49 4.89 10.38
N LYS A 237 -47.04 4.07 9.48
CA LYS A 237 -47.49 2.69 9.80
C LYS A 237 -46.38 1.75 10.27
N THR A 238 -45.12 1.98 9.87
CA THR A 238 -43.98 1.14 10.28
C THR A 238 -43.06 1.84 11.29
N HIS A 239 -42.90 3.16 11.17
CA HIS A 239 -42.09 4.00 12.04
C HIS A 239 -42.89 5.26 12.43
N PRO A 240 -43.68 5.22 13.52
CA PRO A 240 -44.56 6.33 13.89
C PRO A 240 -43.81 7.63 14.21
N ASP A 241 -42.58 7.51 14.73
CA ASP A 241 -41.72 8.65 15.12
C ASP A 241 -40.93 9.27 13.95
N SER A 242 -40.98 8.66 12.75
CA SER A 242 -40.22 9.13 11.57
C SER A 242 -40.93 10.18 10.73
N VAL A 243 -42.19 10.48 11.04
CA VAL A 243 -42.98 11.53 10.38
C VAL A 243 -43.44 12.51 11.45
N THR A 244 -42.92 13.73 11.39
CA THR A 244 -43.24 14.82 12.33
C THR A 244 -43.98 15.95 11.61
N PRO A 245 -44.50 16.96 12.33
CA PRO A 245 -45.03 18.17 11.71
C PRO A 245 -43.98 18.96 10.91
N PHE A 246 -42.69 18.74 11.16
CA PHE A 246 -41.57 19.39 10.47
C PHE A 246 -41.21 18.69 9.16
N GLY A 247 -41.34 17.36 9.09
CA GLY A 247 -41.05 16.61 7.88
C GLY A 247 -40.84 15.11 8.10
N ILE A 248 -40.18 14.48 7.12
CA ILE A 248 -39.76 13.06 7.18
C ILE A 248 -38.30 13.00 7.66
N ASP A 249 -38.00 12.19 8.68
CA ASP A 249 -36.63 12.02 9.17
C ASP A 249 -35.79 11.07 8.30
N CYS A 250 -34.47 11.07 8.51
CA CYS A 250 -33.54 10.24 7.72
C CYS A 250 -33.88 8.73 7.77
N ARG A 251 -34.40 8.24 8.91
CA ARG A 251 -34.81 6.83 9.07
C ARG A 251 -36.04 6.53 8.22
N GLY A 252 -37.04 7.42 8.20
CA GLY A 252 -38.22 7.33 7.34
C GLY A 252 -37.88 7.35 5.85
N PHE A 253 -36.94 8.20 5.44
CA PHE A 253 -36.46 8.26 4.06
C PHE A 253 -35.75 6.97 3.62
N ILE A 254 -34.86 6.41 4.46
CA ILE A 254 -34.19 5.13 4.18
C ILE A 254 -35.21 3.99 4.15
N HIS A 255 -36.18 3.99 5.07
CA HIS A 255 -37.24 2.97 5.13
C HIS A 255 -38.15 3.00 3.91
N LEU A 256 -38.54 4.18 3.40
CA LEU A 256 -39.30 4.32 2.16
C LEU A 256 -38.56 3.68 0.98
N ASN A 257 -37.26 3.94 0.85
CA ASN A 257 -36.42 3.34 -0.18
C ASN A 257 -36.23 1.82 0.01
N LYS A 258 -36.18 1.33 1.26
CA LYS A 258 -36.20 -0.10 1.58
C LYS A 258 -37.52 -0.74 1.08
N MET A 259 -38.66 -0.12 1.36
CA MET A 259 -39.97 -0.60 0.89
C MET A 259 -40.09 -0.60 -0.64
N TYR A 260 -39.42 0.32 -1.34
CA TYR A 260 -39.34 0.27 -2.80
C TYR A 260 -38.52 -0.94 -3.28
N ALA A 261 -37.36 -1.24 -2.66
CA ALA A 261 -36.57 -2.41 -2.99
C ALA A 261 -37.32 -3.74 -2.72
N GLU A 262 -37.95 -3.86 -1.55
CA GLU A 262 -38.76 -5.03 -1.16
C GLU A 262 -39.93 -5.31 -2.11
N LYS A 263 -40.61 -4.25 -2.58
CA LYS A 263 -41.74 -4.36 -3.52
C LYS A 263 -41.30 -4.45 -5.00
N GLY A 264 -40.04 -4.75 -5.29
CA GLY A 264 -39.52 -4.87 -6.67
C GLY A 264 -39.41 -3.54 -7.43
N ARG A 265 -39.61 -2.38 -6.78
CA ARG A 265 -39.51 -1.02 -7.34
C ARG A 265 -38.13 -0.40 -7.09
N HIS A 266 -37.07 -1.20 -7.12
CA HIS A 266 -35.68 -0.76 -6.94
C HIS A 266 -35.20 0.23 -8.03
N GLU A 267 -35.89 0.31 -9.17
CA GLU A 267 -35.67 1.35 -10.19
C GLU A 267 -35.82 2.77 -9.63
N THR A 268 -36.78 3.01 -8.73
CA THR A 268 -37.01 4.30 -8.07
C THR A 268 -35.78 4.72 -7.26
N VAL A 269 -35.19 3.78 -6.52
CA VAL A 269 -33.96 3.99 -5.73
C VAL A 269 -32.77 4.30 -6.66
N TRP A 270 -32.67 3.64 -7.80
CA TRP A 270 -31.63 3.89 -8.80
C TRP A 270 -31.75 5.24 -9.50
N ILE A 271 -32.97 5.71 -9.79
CA ILE A 271 -33.21 7.05 -10.35
C ILE A 271 -32.72 8.11 -9.36
N ILE A 272 -33.08 7.98 -8.09
CA ILE A 272 -32.59 8.84 -6.99
C ILE A 272 -31.05 8.83 -6.93
N LEU A 273 -30.43 7.66 -6.90
CA LEU A 273 -28.96 7.52 -6.86
C LEU A 273 -28.28 8.20 -8.08
N ARG A 274 -28.81 8.01 -9.29
CA ARG A 274 -28.23 8.58 -10.52
C ARG A 274 -28.42 10.09 -10.62
N ALA A 275 -29.54 10.64 -10.14
CA ALA A 275 -29.74 12.09 -10.03
C ALA A 275 -28.68 12.78 -9.17
N PHE A 276 -28.15 12.07 -8.16
CA PHE A 276 -27.05 12.51 -7.30
C PHE A 276 -25.66 11.97 -7.72
N GLN A 277 -25.50 11.60 -9.00
CA GLN A 277 -24.25 11.19 -9.65
C GLN A 277 -23.59 9.91 -9.10
N TYR A 278 -24.35 9.00 -8.49
CA TYR A 278 -23.87 7.65 -8.18
C TYR A 278 -23.84 6.75 -9.43
N THR A 279 -22.90 5.82 -9.42
CA THR A 279 -22.75 4.73 -10.40
C THR A 279 -23.40 3.45 -9.87
N ASP A 280 -23.50 2.43 -10.72
CA ASP A 280 -24.05 1.12 -10.38
C ASP A 280 -23.24 0.38 -9.28
N ASN A 281 -22.02 0.84 -8.99
CA ASN A 281 -21.17 0.36 -7.90
C ASN A 281 -21.41 1.11 -6.57
N LEU A 282 -22.39 2.03 -6.52
CA LEU A 282 -22.67 2.91 -5.37
C LEU A 282 -21.51 3.87 -4.98
N SER A 283 -20.54 4.06 -5.87
CA SER A 283 -19.57 5.16 -5.81
C SER A 283 -20.04 6.34 -6.66
N LEU A 284 -19.66 7.56 -6.28
CA LEU A 284 -19.86 8.75 -7.12
C LEU A 284 -19.01 8.65 -8.40
N GLN A 285 -19.50 9.25 -9.49
CA GLN A 285 -18.79 9.28 -10.77
C GLN A 285 -17.43 9.97 -10.65
N GLU A 286 -16.38 9.34 -11.19
CA GLU A 286 -15.02 9.88 -11.17
C GLU A 286 -14.92 11.24 -11.88
N SER A 287 -15.66 11.44 -12.98
CA SER A 287 -15.74 12.73 -13.69
C SER A 287 -16.43 13.84 -12.90
N PHE A 288 -17.20 13.50 -11.86
CA PHE A 288 -17.86 14.46 -10.97
C PHE A 288 -16.97 14.81 -9.76
N LEU A 289 -16.28 13.83 -9.17
CA LEU A 289 -15.30 14.05 -8.10
C LEU A 289 -14.00 14.72 -8.58
N HIS A 290 -13.55 14.34 -9.78
CA HIS A 290 -12.29 14.78 -10.37
C HIS A 290 -12.52 15.32 -11.80
N PRO A 291 -13.26 16.44 -11.95
CA PRO A 291 -13.40 17.09 -13.24
C PRO A 291 -12.04 17.58 -13.75
N ARG A 292 -11.91 17.72 -15.07
CA ARG A 292 -10.67 18.18 -15.70
C ARG A 292 -10.39 19.64 -15.31
N PHE A 293 -9.44 19.82 -14.40
CA PHE A 293 -8.98 21.11 -13.92
C PHE A 293 -7.45 21.12 -13.88
N GLU A 294 -6.83 21.76 -14.87
CA GLU A 294 -5.38 21.85 -15.00
C GLU A 294 -4.89 23.25 -14.61
N VAL A 295 -3.96 23.31 -13.65
CA VAL A 295 -3.27 24.55 -13.27
C VAL A 295 -1.99 24.63 -14.09
N PRO A 296 -1.78 25.66 -14.94
CA PRO A 296 -0.54 25.83 -15.68
C PRO A 296 0.67 26.00 -14.75
N PRO A 297 1.89 25.61 -15.15
CA PRO A 297 3.10 25.86 -14.39
C PRO A 297 3.22 27.34 -14.00
N PHE A 298 3.68 27.60 -12.78
CA PHE A 298 3.79 28.93 -12.17
C PHE A 298 2.47 29.70 -11.96
N ALA A 299 1.31 29.11 -12.26
CA ALA A 299 0.00 29.60 -11.78
C ALA A 299 -0.34 28.96 -10.43
N SER A 300 -1.37 29.46 -9.76
CA SER A 300 -1.98 28.81 -8.59
C SER A 300 -3.49 28.72 -8.79
N ALA A 301 -4.15 27.81 -8.07
CA ALA A 301 -5.59 27.85 -7.91
C ALA A 301 -5.95 28.66 -6.65
N GLU A 302 -7.04 29.40 -6.73
CA GLU A 302 -7.66 30.10 -5.60
C GLU A 302 -9.17 29.86 -5.65
N LEU A 303 -9.86 30.04 -4.53
CA LEU A 303 -11.32 30.03 -4.51
C LEU A 303 -11.88 31.20 -5.35
N SER A 304 -12.93 30.93 -6.12
CA SER A 304 -13.75 31.94 -6.80
C SER A 304 -14.71 32.60 -5.81
N PRO A 305 -15.33 33.74 -6.14
CA PRO A 305 -16.36 34.36 -5.29
C PRO A 305 -17.53 33.41 -4.99
N GLU A 306 -17.86 32.49 -5.90
CA GLU A 306 -18.88 31.47 -5.69
C GLU A 306 -18.42 30.40 -4.68
N GLY A 307 -17.17 29.95 -4.78
CA GLY A 307 -16.57 29.02 -3.82
C GLY A 307 -16.49 29.61 -2.41
N TYR A 308 -16.10 30.88 -2.27
CA TYR A 308 -16.16 31.58 -0.98
C TYR A 308 -17.59 31.68 -0.45
N ARG A 309 -18.57 32.10 -1.28
CA ARG A 309 -19.98 32.19 -0.86
C ARG A 309 -20.51 30.83 -0.39
N PHE A 310 -20.17 29.74 -1.08
CA PHE A 310 -20.54 28.39 -0.66
C PHE A 310 -19.97 28.05 0.72
N PHE A 311 -18.65 28.20 0.94
CA PHE A 311 -18.05 27.87 2.23
C PHE A 311 -18.48 28.79 3.38
N VAL A 312 -18.84 30.05 3.11
CA VAL A 312 -19.46 30.96 4.09
C VAL A 312 -20.86 30.47 4.46
N ASN A 313 -21.72 30.20 3.47
CA ASN A 313 -23.07 29.68 3.74
C ASN A 313 -23.02 28.33 4.49
N LEU A 314 -22.08 27.45 4.12
CA LEU A 314 -21.89 26.15 4.77
C LEU A 314 -21.48 26.30 6.24
N PHE A 315 -20.65 27.29 6.56
CA PHE A 315 -20.26 27.61 7.93
C PHE A 315 -21.48 28.09 8.73
N LEU A 316 -22.20 29.10 8.23
CA LEU A 316 -23.35 29.70 8.91
C LEU A 316 -24.53 28.71 9.11
N LEU A 317 -24.67 27.71 8.24
CA LEU A 317 -25.64 26.60 8.39
C LEU A 317 -25.17 25.50 9.37
N SER A 318 -23.91 25.52 9.79
CA SER A 318 -23.33 24.50 10.68
C SER A 318 -23.04 25.02 12.08
N ASP A 319 -22.82 26.32 12.22
CA ASP A 319 -22.72 27.09 13.47
C ASP A 319 -24.12 27.21 14.09
N LYS A 320 -24.52 26.20 14.88
CA LYS A 320 -25.88 26.08 15.41
C LYS A 320 -26.07 26.86 16.69
N ASP A 321 -25.02 27.06 17.48
CA ASP A 321 -25.05 27.88 18.69
C ASP A 321 -24.77 29.37 18.43
N ASN A 322 -24.36 29.74 17.21
CA ASN A 322 -24.05 31.11 16.77
C ASN A 322 -22.88 31.74 17.58
N ASP A 323 -21.93 30.92 18.06
CA ASP A 323 -20.74 31.41 18.77
C ASP A 323 -19.65 31.98 17.82
N GLY A 324 -19.81 31.80 16.51
CA GLY A 324 -18.87 32.26 15.48
C GLY A 324 -17.69 31.31 15.22
N GLY A 325 -17.74 30.07 15.73
CA GLY A 325 -16.70 29.07 15.64
C GLY A 325 -17.21 27.63 15.68
N LEU A 326 -16.95 26.85 14.62
CA LEU A 326 -17.39 25.46 14.55
C LEU A 326 -16.69 24.58 15.59
N ASN A 327 -17.48 23.95 16.46
CA ASN A 327 -17.01 22.99 17.45
C ASN A 327 -16.82 21.57 16.85
N ASP A 328 -16.23 20.64 17.61
CA ASP A 328 -15.92 19.29 17.12
C ASP A 328 -17.18 18.50 16.67
N ALA A 329 -18.34 18.75 17.28
CA ALA A 329 -19.59 18.07 16.95
C ALA A 329 -20.22 18.65 15.67
N GLU A 330 -20.17 19.96 15.49
CA GLU A 330 -20.61 20.65 14.28
C GLU A 330 -19.73 20.32 13.09
N LEU A 331 -18.40 20.26 13.27
CA LEU A 331 -17.47 19.77 12.26
C LEU A 331 -17.77 18.31 11.88
N ALA A 332 -18.01 17.44 12.86
CA ALA A 332 -18.40 16.04 12.59
C ALA A 332 -19.72 15.94 11.81
N SER A 333 -20.70 16.81 12.11
CA SER A 333 -21.96 16.91 11.37
C SER A 333 -21.76 17.44 9.95
N LEU A 334 -20.96 18.50 9.77
CA LEU A 334 -20.65 19.11 8.47
C LEU A 334 -20.02 18.10 7.52
N PHE A 335 -19.06 17.31 8.02
CA PHE A 335 -18.33 16.28 7.27
C PHE A 335 -18.99 14.90 7.29
N ALA A 336 -20.18 14.71 7.89
CA ALA A 336 -20.92 13.46 7.86
C ALA A 336 -21.18 12.85 6.45
N PRO A 337 -21.44 13.62 5.37
CA PRO A 337 -21.59 13.06 4.02
C PRO A 337 -20.25 12.78 3.30
N THR A 338 -19.11 13.10 3.90
CA THR A 338 -17.78 12.95 3.28
C THR A 338 -17.06 11.72 3.83
N PRO A 339 -15.92 11.30 3.25
CA PRO A 339 -15.05 10.27 3.83
C PRO A 339 -14.37 10.67 5.17
N GLY A 340 -14.74 11.80 5.78
CA GLY A 340 -14.09 12.40 6.95
C GLY A 340 -13.41 13.74 6.62
N LEU A 341 -12.46 14.14 7.46
CA LEU A 341 -11.61 15.32 7.20
C LEU A 341 -10.60 15.03 6.08
N PRO A 342 -10.22 16.03 5.25
CA PRO A 342 -9.15 15.86 4.26
C PRO A 342 -7.85 15.38 4.91
N ALA A 343 -7.16 14.42 4.30
CA ALA A 343 -5.89 13.91 4.83
C ALA A 343 -4.82 15.01 4.98
N SER A 344 -4.85 16.04 4.11
CA SER A 344 -4.02 17.24 4.24
C SER A 344 -4.28 18.02 5.53
N TRP A 345 -5.51 18.04 6.03
CA TRP A 345 -5.89 18.75 7.26
C TRP A 345 -5.36 18.01 8.48
N VAL A 346 -5.51 16.67 8.50
CA VAL A 346 -4.94 15.82 9.55
C VAL A 346 -3.41 15.97 9.59
N ASN A 347 -2.76 15.95 8.44
CA ASN A 347 -1.30 16.14 8.33
C ASN A 347 -0.85 17.55 8.74
N SER A 348 -1.62 18.60 8.44
CA SER A 348 -1.36 19.96 8.94
C SER A 348 -1.72 20.16 10.42
N SER A 349 -2.17 19.11 11.13
CA SER A 349 -2.64 19.16 12.52
C SER A 349 -3.87 20.06 12.75
N PHE A 350 -4.80 20.13 11.80
CA PHE A 350 -6.10 20.80 11.97
C PHE A 350 -6.86 20.24 13.20
N PRO A 351 -7.55 21.07 14.00
CA PRO A 351 -7.78 22.52 13.85
C PRO A 351 -6.61 23.41 14.29
N SER A 352 -5.49 22.84 14.75
CA SER A 352 -4.32 23.61 15.20
C SER A 352 -3.47 24.24 14.06
N SER A 353 -3.82 24.04 12.79
CA SER A 353 -3.26 24.76 11.64
C SER A 353 -3.79 26.20 11.47
N THR A 354 -4.89 26.55 12.13
CA THR A 354 -5.62 27.80 11.81
C THR A 354 -6.12 28.57 13.05
N VAL A 355 -6.82 29.68 12.80
CA VAL A 355 -7.38 30.60 13.79
C VAL A 355 -8.60 29.97 14.49
N ARG A 356 -8.71 30.21 15.80
CA ARG A 356 -9.76 29.67 16.66
C ARG A 356 -10.25 30.75 17.64
N ASN A 357 -11.48 30.62 18.13
CA ASN A 357 -12.03 31.50 19.16
C ASN A 357 -11.45 31.15 20.55
N GLU A 358 -11.84 31.88 21.59
CA GLU A 358 -11.35 31.64 22.97
C GLU A 358 -11.74 30.26 23.51
N ALA A 359 -12.87 29.68 23.06
CA ALA A 359 -13.28 28.32 23.39
C ALA A 359 -12.45 27.25 22.65
N GLY A 360 -11.68 27.64 21.62
CA GLY A 360 -10.87 26.74 20.80
C GLY A 360 -11.58 26.18 19.57
N HIS A 361 -12.77 26.69 19.23
CA HIS A 361 -13.53 26.33 18.04
C HIS A 361 -13.01 27.06 16.78
N VAL A 362 -13.27 26.52 15.58
CA VAL A 362 -12.70 27.05 14.32
C VAL A 362 -13.53 28.22 13.81
N THR A 363 -12.98 29.44 13.82
CA THR A 363 -13.72 30.64 13.36
C THR A 363 -13.96 30.64 11.86
N LEU A 364 -14.92 31.45 11.39
CA LEU A 364 -15.16 31.65 9.94
C LEU A 364 -13.87 32.05 9.19
N GLN A 365 -13.04 32.90 9.80
CA GLN A 365 -11.73 33.28 9.27
C GLN A 365 -10.78 32.07 9.16
N GLY A 366 -10.70 31.24 10.19
CA GLY A 366 -9.87 30.03 10.18
C GLY A 366 -10.37 28.98 9.18
N TRP A 367 -11.68 28.81 9.07
CA TRP A 367 -12.34 27.95 8.10
C TRP A 367 -12.01 28.33 6.65
N LEU A 368 -12.19 29.61 6.29
CA LEU A 368 -11.87 30.09 4.95
C LEU A 368 -10.37 30.08 4.66
N ALA A 369 -9.52 30.31 5.67
CA ALA A 369 -8.07 30.19 5.56
C ALA A 369 -7.63 28.75 5.25
N GLN A 370 -8.19 27.77 5.96
CA GLN A 370 -7.91 26.34 5.76
C GLN A 370 -8.34 25.86 4.35
N TRP A 371 -9.52 26.27 3.87
CA TRP A 371 -9.96 25.96 2.49
C TRP A 371 -9.13 26.68 1.43
N SER A 372 -8.69 27.90 1.67
CA SER A 372 -7.82 28.65 0.76
C SER A 372 -6.44 27.98 0.64
N MET A 373 -5.85 27.54 1.76
CA MET A 373 -4.62 26.73 1.79
C MET A 373 -4.78 25.41 1.03
N THR A 374 -5.87 24.69 1.28
CA THR A 374 -6.17 23.40 0.63
C THR A 374 -6.28 23.57 -0.88
N THR A 375 -6.95 24.63 -1.32
CA THR A 375 -7.12 24.95 -2.75
C THR A 375 -5.80 25.32 -3.41
N PHE A 376 -4.91 26.02 -2.69
CA PHE A 376 -3.58 26.38 -3.19
C PHE A 376 -2.65 25.16 -3.31
N GLN A 377 -2.64 24.27 -2.30
CA GLN A 377 -1.76 23.10 -2.24
C GLN A 377 -2.27 21.89 -3.05
N SER A 378 -3.59 21.63 -3.03
CA SER A 378 -4.24 20.49 -3.71
C SER A 378 -5.64 20.88 -4.23
N PRO A 379 -5.72 21.54 -5.41
CA PRO A 379 -6.99 21.96 -6.00
C PRO A 379 -7.97 20.79 -6.23
N LYS A 380 -7.45 19.60 -6.51
CA LYS A 380 -8.23 18.37 -6.70
C LYS A 380 -9.01 17.97 -5.46
N THR A 381 -8.41 18.09 -4.27
CA THR A 381 -9.07 17.77 -2.99
C THR A 381 -10.20 18.76 -2.72
N THR A 382 -10.04 20.05 -3.06
CA THR A 382 -11.15 21.00 -2.94
C THR A 382 -12.31 20.64 -3.88
N LEU A 383 -12.05 20.27 -5.14
CA LEU A 383 -13.10 19.86 -6.10
C LEU A 383 -13.86 18.61 -5.64
N GLU A 384 -13.14 17.63 -5.09
CA GLU A 384 -13.68 16.40 -4.54
C GLU A 384 -14.61 16.67 -3.34
N TYR A 385 -14.19 17.55 -2.41
CA TYR A 385 -15.00 17.91 -1.25
C TYR A 385 -16.18 18.83 -1.60
N LEU A 386 -16.04 19.73 -2.58
CA LEU A 386 -17.16 20.48 -3.14
C LEU A 386 -18.21 19.53 -3.74
N ALA A 387 -17.78 18.46 -4.42
CA ALA A 387 -18.66 17.43 -4.94
C ALA A 387 -19.34 16.62 -3.81
N TYR A 388 -18.60 16.24 -2.75
CA TYR A 388 -19.21 15.56 -1.59
C TYR A 388 -20.24 16.43 -0.87
N LEU A 389 -19.93 17.70 -0.63
CA LEU A 389 -20.75 18.68 0.10
C LEU A 389 -21.88 19.30 -0.74
N GLY A 390 -21.99 18.95 -2.02
CA GLY A 390 -23.11 19.36 -2.89
C GLY A 390 -23.01 20.79 -3.42
N PHE A 391 -21.82 21.25 -3.81
CA PHE A 391 -21.69 22.52 -4.53
C PHE A 391 -22.43 22.50 -5.87
N GLU A 392 -23.27 23.51 -6.10
CA GLU A 392 -23.99 23.73 -7.35
C GLU A 392 -23.60 25.07 -7.97
N SER A 393 -23.26 25.06 -9.25
CA SER A 393 -22.84 26.24 -10.01
C SER A 393 -24.04 27.14 -10.34
N SER A 394 -23.89 28.45 -10.18
CA SER A 394 -24.88 29.42 -10.66
C SER A 394 -24.95 29.46 -12.19
N ASP A 395 -23.84 29.12 -12.86
CA ASP A 395 -23.68 29.22 -14.30
C ASP A 395 -24.09 27.92 -15.00
N ARG A 396 -25.25 27.96 -15.66
CA ARG A 396 -25.78 26.85 -16.47
C ARG A 396 -24.86 26.43 -17.62
N SER A 397 -23.89 27.25 -18.02
CA SER A 397 -22.90 26.91 -19.05
C SER A 397 -21.72 26.09 -18.51
N ASN A 398 -21.45 26.15 -17.20
CA ASN A 398 -20.48 25.30 -16.51
C ASN A 398 -21.09 24.71 -15.22
N PRO A 399 -21.86 23.62 -15.30
CA PRO A 399 -22.48 22.96 -14.14
C PRO A 399 -21.49 22.18 -13.27
N SER A 400 -20.18 22.25 -13.54
CA SER A 400 -19.14 21.52 -12.80
C SER A 400 -18.68 22.27 -11.55
N THR A 401 -18.16 21.53 -10.57
CA THR A 401 -17.51 22.11 -9.36
C THR A 401 -16.31 23.00 -9.67
N THR A 402 -15.79 22.98 -10.90
CA THR A 402 -14.73 23.88 -11.38
C THR A 402 -15.10 25.37 -11.30
N ALA A 403 -16.39 25.74 -11.31
CA ALA A 403 -16.84 27.13 -11.15
C ALA A 403 -16.48 27.73 -9.77
N ALA A 404 -16.33 26.89 -8.75
CA ALA A 404 -15.89 27.30 -7.41
C ALA A 404 -14.41 27.73 -7.35
N LEU A 405 -13.62 27.45 -8.39
CA LEU A 405 -12.19 27.73 -8.46
C LEU A 405 -11.85 28.74 -9.57
N LYS A 406 -10.79 29.53 -9.35
CA LYS A 406 -10.18 30.40 -10.37
C LYS A 406 -8.69 30.09 -10.45
N VAL A 407 -8.13 30.13 -11.66
CA VAL A 407 -6.68 29.97 -11.91
C VAL A 407 -6.03 31.35 -12.01
N THR A 408 -4.97 31.59 -11.25
CA THR A 408 -4.23 32.87 -11.29
C THR A 408 -3.38 32.97 -12.54
N ARG A 409 -2.93 34.17 -12.90
CA ARG A 409 -1.98 34.35 -14.00
C ARG A 409 -0.62 33.70 -13.64
N PRO A 410 0.04 32.97 -14.56
CA PRO A 410 1.37 32.42 -14.32
C PRO A 410 2.40 33.48 -13.95
N ARG A 411 3.26 33.20 -12.97
CA ARG A 411 4.38 34.06 -12.58
C ARG A 411 5.37 34.18 -13.76
N LYS A 412 5.73 35.42 -14.12
CA LYS A 412 6.75 35.67 -15.17
C LYS A 412 8.13 35.48 -14.57
N ARG A 413 8.91 34.49 -15.05
CA ARG A 413 10.30 34.26 -14.63
C ARG A 413 11.20 35.42 -15.09
N ARG A 414 11.23 36.47 -14.28
CA ARG A 414 12.16 37.62 -14.34
C ARG A 414 12.99 37.59 -13.06
N LYS A 415 14.27 37.97 -13.12
CA LYS A 415 15.11 38.17 -11.92
C LYS A 415 14.47 39.14 -10.90
N ARG A 416 13.58 40.04 -11.36
CA ARG A 416 12.73 40.88 -10.51
C ARG A 416 11.30 40.94 -11.08
N PRO A 417 10.35 40.16 -10.55
CA PRO A 417 8.93 40.38 -10.75
C PRO A 417 8.50 41.65 -9.98
N GLY A 418 7.62 42.45 -10.57
CA GLY A 418 6.86 43.47 -9.82
C GLY A 418 5.64 42.86 -9.13
N ARG A 419 4.75 43.73 -8.63
CA ARG A 419 3.56 43.35 -7.86
C ARG A 419 2.77 42.16 -8.43
N VAL A 420 2.53 41.16 -7.58
CA VAL A 420 1.85 39.89 -7.91
C VAL A 420 0.35 40.01 -7.64
N GLY A 421 -0.47 39.59 -8.61
CA GLY A 421 -1.94 39.68 -8.54
C GLY A 421 -2.62 38.51 -7.82
N ARG A 422 -1.96 37.89 -6.83
CA ARG A 422 -2.50 36.78 -6.02
C ARG A 422 -3.18 37.29 -4.74
N ASN A 423 -3.97 36.42 -4.12
CA ASN A 423 -4.56 36.62 -2.80
C ASN A 423 -4.10 35.55 -1.79
N VAL A 424 -3.47 34.45 -2.23
CA VAL A 424 -2.85 33.44 -1.35
C VAL A 424 -1.35 33.39 -1.65
N VAL A 425 -0.51 33.37 -0.60
CA VAL A 425 0.95 33.31 -0.68
C VAL A 425 1.53 32.28 0.29
N LEU A 426 2.59 31.58 -0.13
CA LEU A 426 3.28 30.56 0.68
C LEU A 426 4.69 30.99 1.09
N GLY A 427 4.96 30.97 2.39
CA GLY A 427 6.26 31.23 2.99
C GLY A 427 6.85 30.02 3.72
N HIS A 428 8.08 29.62 3.39
CA HIS A 428 8.80 28.58 4.13
C HIS A 428 9.69 29.20 5.22
N VAL A 429 9.50 28.76 6.47
CA VAL A 429 10.22 29.25 7.65
C VAL A 429 11.37 28.31 7.98
N VAL A 430 12.60 28.81 7.84
CA VAL A 430 13.82 28.00 7.89
C VAL A 430 14.82 28.61 8.87
N GLY A 431 15.62 27.79 9.55
CA GLY A 431 16.58 28.24 10.55
C GLY A 431 17.02 27.14 11.52
N ALA A 432 18.02 27.43 12.35
CA ALA A 432 18.60 26.44 13.27
C ALA A 432 17.56 25.78 14.21
N PRO A 433 17.80 24.54 14.69
CA PRO A 433 17.03 23.95 15.78
C PRO A 433 17.06 24.86 17.02
N GLY A 434 15.91 25.05 17.66
CA GLY A 434 15.81 25.96 18.82
C GLY A 434 15.70 27.45 18.51
N SER A 435 15.79 27.88 17.24
CA SER A 435 15.79 29.32 16.88
C SER A 435 14.50 30.07 17.24
N GLY A 436 13.36 29.37 17.38
CA GLY A 436 12.06 29.94 17.74
C GLY A 436 10.98 29.84 16.65
N LYS A 437 11.26 29.19 15.51
CA LYS A 437 10.31 29.01 14.38
C LYS A 437 8.87 28.69 14.80
N SER A 438 8.68 27.67 15.64
CA SER A 438 7.35 27.22 16.05
C SER A 438 6.58 28.27 16.86
N ALA A 439 7.29 29.12 17.63
CA ALA A 439 6.69 30.23 18.37
C ALA A 439 6.26 31.39 17.44
N LEU A 440 6.94 31.58 16.31
CA LEU A 440 6.50 32.51 15.25
C LEU A 440 5.19 32.02 14.61
N LEU A 441 5.07 30.72 14.33
CA LEU A 441 3.82 30.11 13.82
C LEU A 441 2.67 30.17 14.86
N ASP A 442 2.95 29.94 16.14
CA ASP A 442 1.92 30.06 17.19
C ASP A 442 1.46 31.52 17.40
N ALA A 443 2.38 32.48 17.35
CA ALA A 443 2.05 33.91 17.40
C ALA A 443 1.21 34.37 16.19
N PHE A 444 1.47 33.82 15.00
CA PHE A 444 0.67 34.09 13.79
C PHE A 444 -0.81 33.66 13.92
N LEU A 445 -1.07 32.67 14.78
CA LEU A 445 -2.41 32.15 15.11
C LEU A 445 -2.94 32.69 16.45
N ALA A 446 -2.35 33.79 16.96
CA ALA A 446 -2.69 34.46 18.21
C ALA A 446 -2.68 33.56 19.46
N ARG A 447 -1.74 32.60 19.54
CA ARG A 447 -1.66 31.64 20.65
C ARG A 447 -0.66 32.08 21.71
N GLY A 448 -0.93 31.69 22.95
CA GLY A 448 -0.03 31.91 24.08
C GLY A 448 1.33 31.25 23.90
N PHE A 449 2.39 31.95 24.33
CA PHE A 449 3.75 31.46 24.25
C PHE A 449 3.99 30.25 25.17
N SER A 450 4.69 29.23 24.67
CA SER A 450 5.09 28.04 25.43
C SER A 450 6.59 28.06 25.71
N HIS A 451 6.96 28.14 26.99
CA HIS A 451 8.35 27.96 27.44
C HIS A 451 8.89 26.53 27.26
N THR A 452 8.05 25.55 26.94
CA THR A 452 8.48 24.16 26.73
C THR A 452 8.97 23.99 25.29
N TYR A 453 10.28 23.81 25.10
CA TYR A 453 10.85 23.45 23.81
C TYR A 453 10.35 22.06 23.37
N ARG A 454 9.88 21.97 22.13
CA ARG A 454 9.49 20.73 21.46
C ARG A 454 10.14 20.72 20.08
N PRO A 455 10.97 19.72 19.72
CA PRO A 455 11.56 19.65 18.39
C PRO A 455 10.50 19.32 17.33
N THR A 456 10.59 20.00 16.19
CA THR A 456 9.67 19.86 15.06
C THR A 456 10.02 18.61 14.24
N ILE A 457 9.45 17.45 14.64
CA ILE A 457 9.66 16.15 13.96
C ILE A 457 8.87 16.11 12.64
N GLN A 458 7.58 16.43 12.69
CA GLN A 458 6.70 16.55 11.51
C GLN A 458 6.62 18.01 11.07
N PRO A 459 6.43 18.29 9.76
CA PRO A 459 6.23 19.65 9.28
C PRO A 459 4.99 20.28 9.94
N ARG A 460 5.06 21.58 10.21
CA ARG A 460 3.99 22.33 10.87
C ARG A 460 3.58 23.51 10.01
N THR A 461 2.29 23.59 9.71
CA THR A 461 1.71 24.66 8.89
C THR A 461 0.82 25.56 9.74
N ALA A 462 0.90 26.87 9.51
CA ALA A 462 -0.02 27.86 10.04
C ALA A 462 -0.59 28.71 8.91
N VAL A 463 -1.92 28.87 8.84
CA VAL A 463 -2.58 29.74 7.86
C VAL A 463 -3.53 30.74 8.51
N ASN A 464 -3.41 32.00 8.10
CA ASN A 464 -4.25 33.11 8.56
C ASN A 464 -4.36 34.19 7.46
N THR A 465 -5.31 35.11 7.60
CA THR A 465 -5.36 36.35 6.83
C THR A 465 -4.38 37.39 7.37
N VAL A 466 -3.84 38.21 6.48
CA VAL A 466 -2.99 39.36 6.77
C VAL A 466 -3.52 40.56 6.00
N GLU A 467 -3.70 41.68 6.70
CA GLU A 467 -4.09 42.95 6.09
C GLU A 467 -2.84 43.76 5.72
N LEU A 468 -2.74 44.14 4.45
CA LEU A 468 -1.61 44.90 3.91
C LEU A 468 -1.89 46.41 3.94
N PRO A 469 -0.84 47.26 4.00
CA PRO A 469 -1.00 48.70 3.89
C PRO A 469 -1.84 49.11 2.67
N GLY A 470 -2.93 49.84 2.91
CA GLY A 470 -3.96 50.14 1.92
C GLY A 470 -5.20 49.23 1.96
N GLY A 471 -5.39 48.42 3.01
CA GLY A 471 -6.64 47.71 3.30
C GLY A 471 -6.89 46.48 2.42
N LYS A 472 -5.88 45.97 1.71
CA LYS A 472 -6.01 44.71 0.96
C LYS A 472 -5.69 43.53 1.87
N GLN A 473 -6.65 42.62 2.04
CA GLN A 473 -6.41 41.35 2.71
C GLN A 473 -5.83 40.28 1.75
N CYS A 474 -4.97 39.43 2.30
CA CYS A 474 -4.43 38.23 1.65
C CYS A 474 -4.35 37.07 2.68
N TYR A 475 -4.23 35.83 2.20
CA TYR A 475 -3.95 34.66 3.03
C TYR A 475 -2.47 34.33 2.96
N LEU A 476 -1.82 34.28 4.11
CA LEU A 476 -0.42 33.86 4.26
C LEU A 476 -0.38 32.46 4.87
N ILE A 477 0.33 31.55 4.21
CA ILE A 477 0.62 30.19 4.69
C ILE A 477 2.08 30.18 5.14
N LEU A 478 2.35 29.79 6.38
CA LEU A 478 3.70 29.62 6.93
C LEU A 478 3.97 28.14 7.23
N ASP A 479 4.98 27.59 6.57
CA ASP A 479 5.40 26.20 6.73
C ASP A 479 6.76 26.10 7.44
N GLU A 480 6.79 25.45 8.60
CA GLU A 480 8.00 24.98 9.28
C GLU A 480 8.29 23.53 8.84
N LEU A 481 9.42 23.27 8.18
CA LEU A 481 9.61 22.04 7.40
C LEU A 481 10.02 20.79 8.21
N GLY A 482 10.50 20.94 9.45
CA GLY A 482 10.91 19.82 10.31
C GLY A 482 11.98 18.92 9.66
N GLU A 483 11.87 17.60 9.83
CA GLU A 483 12.80 16.63 9.22
C GLU A 483 12.75 16.60 7.68
N LEU A 484 11.71 17.17 7.05
CA LEU A 484 11.58 17.23 5.59
C LEU A 484 12.33 18.40 4.95
N GLU A 485 12.94 19.29 5.75
CA GLU A 485 13.65 20.48 5.28
C GLU A 485 14.67 20.17 4.15
N PRO A 486 15.59 19.17 4.27
CA PRO A 486 16.55 18.90 3.21
C PRO A 486 15.88 18.42 1.91
N ALA A 487 14.88 17.53 2.01
CA ALA A 487 14.21 16.94 0.86
C ALA A 487 13.35 17.94 0.07
N ILE A 488 12.79 18.93 0.76
CA ILE A 488 12.01 20.01 0.13
C ILE A 488 12.95 21.05 -0.50
N LEU A 489 14.04 21.42 0.18
CA LEU A 489 14.99 22.40 -0.33
C LEU A 489 15.84 21.84 -1.51
N GLU A 490 16.09 20.53 -1.57
CA GLU A 490 16.78 19.89 -2.71
C GLU A 490 15.96 19.88 -4.00
N ASN A 491 14.63 19.89 -3.92
CA ASN A 491 13.75 19.86 -5.09
C ASN A 491 13.50 21.26 -5.67
N GLN A 492 14.51 21.80 -6.37
CA GLN A 492 14.47 23.12 -7.01
C GLN A 492 13.18 23.36 -7.83
N ALA A 493 12.75 22.38 -8.63
CA ALA A 493 11.59 22.55 -9.51
C ALA A 493 10.28 22.74 -8.73
N LYS A 494 10.05 21.92 -7.69
CA LYS A 494 8.86 22.03 -6.84
C LYS A 494 8.92 23.29 -5.94
N LEU A 495 10.08 23.56 -5.35
CA LEU A 495 10.27 24.71 -4.47
C LEU A 495 10.03 26.03 -5.21
N LEU A 496 10.62 26.21 -6.39
CA LEU A 496 10.45 27.43 -7.20
C LEU A 496 9.02 27.59 -7.73
N ASP A 497 8.26 26.51 -7.94
CA ASP A 497 6.87 26.58 -8.42
C ASP A 497 5.85 26.90 -7.31
N GLN A 498 6.09 26.42 -6.08
CA GLN A 498 5.14 26.52 -4.97
C GLN A 498 5.46 27.63 -3.96
N CYS A 499 6.73 27.88 -3.64
CA CYS A 499 7.14 28.90 -2.68
C CYS A 499 7.04 30.31 -3.29
N ASP A 500 6.56 31.29 -2.50
CA ASP A 500 6.55 32.71 -2.86
C ASP A 500 7.59 33.54 -2.07
N VAL A 501 7.96 33.14 -0.84
CA VAL A 501 8.99 33.80 -0.01
C VAL A 501 9.70 32.83 0.94
N ILE A 502 11.01 33.00 1.16
CA ILE A 502 11.76 32.28 2.20
C ILE A 502 11.97 33.17 3.42
N VAL A 503 11.66 32.65 4.60
CA VAL A 503 11.80 33.35 5.87
C VAL A 503 12.96 32.72 6.65
N TYR A 504 14.13 33.35 6.58
CA TYR A 504 15.33 32.93 7.31
C TYR A 504 15.28 33.43 8.76
N THR A 505 15.34 32.50 9.71
CA THR A 505 15.21 32.76 11.15
C THR A 505 16.46 32.34 11.91
N TYR A 506 16.90 33.17 12.85
CA TYR A 506 17.93 32.84 13.81
C TYR A 506 17.58 33.39 15.20
N ASP A 507 18.14 32.81 16.25
CA ASP A 507 18.02 33.29 17.62
C ASP A 507 19.08 34.38 17.87
N SER A 508 18.65 35.54 18.35
CA SER A 508 19.55 36.67 18.63
C SER A 508 20.33 36.54 19.95
N SER A 509 19.94 35.61 20.81
CA SER A 509 20.62 35.28 22.08
C SER A 509 21.60 34.11 21.96
N ASP A 510 21.38 33.19 21.02
CA ASP A 510 22.30 32.08 20.73
C ASP A 510 23.40 32.54 19.75
N PRO A 511 24.69 32.54 20.13
CA PRO A 511 25.76 32.97 19.25
C PRO A 511 26.00 32.02 18.06
N ASP A 512 25.59 30.76 18.12
CA ASP A 512 25.85 29.77 17.08
C ASP A 512 24.66 29.66 16.06
N SER A 513 23.49 30.25 16.36
CA SER A 513 22.27 30.10 15.55
C SER A 513 22.35 30.73 14.15
N PHE A 514 23.02 31.86 13.96
CA PHE A 514 23.06 32.54 12.65
C PHE A 514 23.90 31.79 11.61
N ALA A 515 24.94 31.06 12.04
CA ALA A 515 25.86 30.34 11.15
C ALA A 515 25.16 29.30 10.25
N TYR A 516 23.97 28.84 10.67
CA TYR A 516 23.11 27.94 9.89
C TYR A 516 22.65 28.55 8.56
N ILE A 517 22.33 29.86 8.52
CA ILE A 517 21.72 30.49 7.34
C ILE A 517 22.72 30.59 6.16
N PRO A 518 23.97 31.09 6.34
CA PRO A 518 24.96 31.08 5.27
C PRO A 518 25.33 29.66 4.80
N GLN A 519 25.44 28.69 5.72
CA GLN A 519 25.71 27.29 5.38
C GLN A 519 24.59 26.70 4.50
N LEU A 520 23.33 26.95 4.84
CA LEU A 520 22.18 26.49 4.07
C LEU A 520 22.13 27.11 2.67
N ARG A 521 22.34 28.43 2.56
CA ARG A 521 22.40 29.13 1.26
C ARG A 521 23.55 28.66 0.39
N SER A 522 24.71 28.37 0.99
CA SER A 522 25.87 27.78 0.29
C SER A 522 25.56 26.36 -0.21
N LYS A 523 24.84 25.56 0.58
CA LYS A 523 24.39 24.20 0.19
C LYS A 523 23.33 24.22 -0.93
N TYR A 524 22.47 25.24 -0.97
CA TYR A 524 21.35 25.36 -1.89
C TYR A 524 21.33 26.71 -2.64
N PRO A 525 22.17 26.88 -3.70
CA PRO A 525 22.30 28.16 -4.40
C PRO A 525 21.03 28.66 -5.10
N HIS A 526 20.10 27.78 -5.46
CA HIS A 526 18.82 28.16 -6.09
C HIS A 526 17.86 28.90 -5.15
N LEU A 527 18.12 28.94 -3.83
CA LEU A 527 17.36 29.76 -2.89
C LEU A 527 17.54 31.27 -3.16
N GLU A 528 18.53 31.66 -3.96
CA GLU A 528 18.71 33.05 -4.42
C GLU A 528 17.76 33.46 -5.55
N GLU A 529 17.08 32.51 -6.21
CA GLU A 529 16.01 32.79 -7.16
C GLU A 529 14.67 33.15 -6.48
N LEU A 530 14.61 33.14 -5.13
CA LEU A 530 13.41 33.43 -4.34
C LEU A 530 13.54 34.71 -3.49
N PRO A 531 12.44 35.45 -3.27
CA PRO A 531 12.39 36.54 -2.30
C PRO A 531 12.74 36.04 -0.90
N SER A 532 13.50 36.82 -0.13
CA SER A 532 13.95 36.41 1.20
C SER A 532 13.79 37.50 2.26
N VAL A 533 13.37 37.09 3.46
CA VAL A 533 13.26 37.94 4.66
C VAL A 533 14.13 37.33 5.75
N PHE A 534 14.92 38.17 6.45
CA PHE A 534 15.78 37.76 7.55
C PHE A 534 15.20 38.24 8.88
N ILE A 535 15.05 37.32 9.85
CA ILE A 535 14.41 37.58 11.13
C ILE A 535 15.27 37.08 12.28
N ALA A 536 15.58 37.99 13.20
CA ALA A 536 16.21 37.74 14.48
C ALA A 536 15.12 37.54 15.55
N LEU A 537 14.91 36.29 15.94
CA LEU A 537 13.95 35.90 16.96
C LEU A 537 14.54 36.07 18.38
N LYS A 538 13.65 36.04 19.38
CA LYS A 538 13.97 36.20 20.82
C LYS A 538 14.66 37.53 21.16
N ALA A 539 14.27 38.61 20.48
CA ALA A 539 14.83 39.95 20.70
C ALA A 539 14.51 40.57 22.09
N ASP A 540 13.74 39.86 22.92
CA ASP A 540 13.50 40.14 24.34
C ASP A 540 14.63 39.62 25.26
N LEU A 541 15.53 38.78 24.75
CA LEU A 541 16.70 38.27 25.47
C LEU A 541 17.96 39.08 25.15
N ASP A 542 18.99 38.95 26.00
CA ASP A 542 20.27 39.62 25.80
C ASP A 542 20.91 39.21 24.46
N ARG A 543 21.04 40.18 23.55
CA ARG A 543 21.61 39.99 22.21
C ARG A 543 23.09 39.66 22.29
N THR A 544 23.49 38.52 21.72
CA THR A 544 24.89 38.08 21.66
C THR A 544 25.53 38.27 20.29
N THR A 545 26.86 38.40 20.26
CA THR A 545 27.64 38.44 19.02
C THR A 545 27.64 37.08 18.34
N GLN A 546 27.24 37.03 17.08
CA GLN A 546 27.09 35.79 16.33
C GLN A 546 28.45 35.25 15.87
N ARG A 547 28.70 33.95 16.04
CA ARG A 547 29.93 33.24 15.64
C ARG A 547 29.83 32.74 14.19
N ALA A 548 29.57 33.68 13.29
CA ALA A 548 29.65 33.46 11.85
C ALA A 548 30.80 34.30 11.26
N GLU A 549 31.17 34.04 10.00
CA GLU A 549 32.22 34.80 9.28
C GLU A 549 31.88 36.29 9.16
N HIS A 550 30.58 36.62 9.12
CA HIS A 550 30.04 37.97 9.07
C HIS A 550 28.89 38.11 10.07
N GLN A 551 28.72 39.29 10.69
CA GLN A 551 27.55 39.56 11.52
C GLN A 551 26.27 39.63 10.67
N PRO A 552 25.07 39.39 11.23
CA PRO A 552 23.84 39.32 10.45
C PRO A 552 23.56 40.54 9.57
N HIS A 553 23.81 41.75 10.09
CA HIS A 553 23.63 42.99 9.37
C HIS A 553 24.66 43.18 8.23
N GLU A 554 25.93 42.82 8.47
CA GLU A 554 26.99 42.81 7.45
C GLU A 554 26.66 41.82 6.34
N TYR A 555 26.23 40.61 6.70
CA TYR A 555 25.86 39.57 5.74
C TYR A 555 24.67 40.00 4.86
N THR A 556 23.61 40.59 5.43
CA THR A 556 22.51 41.15 4.64
C THR A 556 22.97 42.32 3.74
N ALA A 557 23.92 43.13 4.19
CA ALA A 557 24.48 44.22 3.39
C ALA A 557 25.37 43.71 2.25
N MET A 558 26.18 42.65 2.46
CA MET A 558 26.94 41.98 1.41
C MET A 558 26.04 41.32 0.35
N LEU A 559 24.89 40.78 0.78
CA LEU A 559 23.84 40.32 -0.12
C LEU A 559 23.04 41.46 -0.77
N ASN A 560 23.40 42.73 -0.53
CA ASN A 560 22.70 43.92 -1.00
C ASN A 560 21.18 43.87 -0.72
N MET A 561 20.79 43.29 0.41
CA MET A 561 19.39 43.22 0.82
C MET A 561 18.91 44.63 1.20
N PRO A 562 17.67 45.01 0.82
CA PRO A 562 17.18 46.37 0.99
C PRO A 562 16.74 46.72 2.42
N SER A 563 16.59 45.73 3.29
CA SER A 563 16.27 45.88 4.71
C SER A 563 17.27 45.05 5.56
N PRO A 564 17.66 45.53 6.75
CA PRO A 564 18.41 44.74 7.73
C PRO A 564 17.50 43.66 8.36
N PRO A 565 18.07 42.68 9.10
CA PRO A 565 17.28 41.67 9.79
C PRO A 565 16.25 42.29 10.76
N LEU A 566 15.01 41.82 10.70
CA LEU A 566 13.94 42.25 11.62
C LEU A 566 14.16 41.64 12.99
N HIS A 567 14.16 42.44 14.05
CA HIS A 567 14.31 41.99 15.43
C HIS A 567 12.96 41.90 16.14
N VAL A 568 12.54 40.69 16.55
CA VAL A 568 11.24 40.46 17.20
C VAL A 568 11.26 39.40 18.29
N SER A 569 10.25 39.46 19.15
CA SER A 569 9.90 38.38 20.08
C SER A 569 8.43 38.00 19.98
N ALA A 570 8.12 36.73 20.26
CA ALA A 570 6.77 36.21 20.38
C ALA A 570 6.01 36.76 21.60
N THR A 571 6.69 37.46 22.51
CA THR A 571 6.09 38.14 23.66
C THR A 571 5.62 39.57 23.36
N TRP A 572 5.97 40.13 22.20
CA TRP A 572 5.68 41.52 21.83
C TRP A 572 4.42 41.63 20.98
N SER A 573 3.58 42.65 21.24
CA SER A 573 2.38 42.93 20.45
C SER A 573 2.69 43.34 18.99
N SER A 574 3.88 43.91 18.74
CA SER A 574 4.34 44.32 17.41
C SER A 574 4.71 43.16 16.47
N ILE A 575 4.68 41.90 16.93
CA ILE A 575 4.99 40.74 16.06
C ILE A 575 4.09 40.65 14.83
N GLN A 576 2.89 41.24 14.85
CA GLN A 576 2.00 41.29 13.69
C GLN A 576 2.62 42.00 12.47
N GLU A 577 3.48 43.01 12.68
CA GLU A 577 4.17 43.74 11.62
C GLU A 577 5.08 42.83 10.78
N VAL A 578 5.60 41.75 11.36
CA VAL A 578 6.42 40.75 10.67
C VAL A 578 5.62 40.00 9.61
N PHE A 579 4.39 39.60 9.93
CA PHE A 579 3.54 38.86 8.99
C PHE A 579 3.10 39.76 7.83
N VAL A 580 2.87 41.04 8.10
CA VAL A 580 2.69 42.07 7.07
C VAL A 580 3.92 42.14 6.17
N HIS A 581 5.13 42.26 6.73
CA HIS A 581 6.36 42.35 5.94
C HIS A 581 6.66 41.09 5.11
N ILE A 582 6.38 39.89 5.64
CA ILE A 582 6.49 38.62 4.89
C ILE A 582 5.50 38.58 3.72
N ALA A 583 4.25 39.00 3.96
CA ALA A 583 3.23 39.06 2.92
C ALA A 583 3.53 40.12 1.85
N GLU A 584 4.05 41.29 2.24
CA GLU A 584 4.57 42.32 1.32
C GLU A 584 5.72 41.80 0.46
N ALA A 585 6.70 41.11 1.06
CA ALA A 585 7.83 40.52 0.34
C ALA A 585 7.39 39.46 -0.71
N ALA A 586 6.35 38.68 -0.41
CA ALA A 586 5.75 37.73 -1.36
C ALA A 586 4.92 38.43 -2.46
N MET A 587 4.22 39.52 -2.13
CA MET A 587 3.33 40.23 -3.05
C MET A 587 4.02 41.30 -3.91
N GLU A 588 5.16 41.84 -3.47
CA GLU A 588 6.05 42.69 -4.27
C GLU A 588 7.50 42.16 -4.24
N PRO A 589 7.79 41.01 -4.89
CA PRO A 589 9.08 40.33 -4.85
C PRO A 589 10.31 41.24 -5.06
N SER A 590 10.19 42.29 -5.88
CA SER A 590 11.24 43.29 -6.12
C SER A 590 11.77 44.01 -4.88
N THR A 591 11.06 44.02 -3.75
CA THR A 591 11.51 44.60 -2.48
C THR A 591 12.26 43.61 -1.57
N ALA A 592 12.38 42.33 -1.94
CA ALA A 592 12.98 41.28 -1.12
C ALA A 592 14.02 40.41 -1.87
N PHE A 593 14.57 40.91 -2.98
CA PHE A 593 15.72 40.32 -3.69
C PHE A 593 17.04 41.06 -3.39
N PRO A 594 18.18 40.34 -3.45
CA PRO A 594 19.51 40.95 -3.58
C PRO A 594 19.60 41.98 -4.72
N ARG A 595 20.20 43.14 -4.44
CA ARG A 595 20.50 44.17 -5.46
C ARG A 595 21.91 43.98 -6.06
N SER A 596 22.13 44.52 -7.25
CA SER A 596 23.45 44.58 -7.91
C SER A 596 24.01 46.00 -7.84
N GLU A 597 25.33 46.17 -7.94
CA GLU A 597 25.96 47.51 -7.86
C GLU A 597 25.42 48.48 -8.94
N GLU A 598 25.11 47.98 -10.14
CA GLU A 598 24.46 48.74 -11.23
C GLU A 598 23.11 49.38 -10.83
N ASP A 599 22.40 48.83 -9.83
CA ASP A 599 21.11 49.36 -9.35
C ASP A 599 21.26 50.58 -8.43
N VAL A 600 22.45 50.74 -7.83
CA VAL A 600 22.74 51.87 -6.96
C VAL A 600 22.91 53.12 -7.82
N GLU A 601 23.73 53.06 -8.87
CA GLU A 601 23.94 54.17 -9.82
C GLU A 601 22.64 54.65 -10.47
N GLY A 602 21.73 53.73 -10.83
CA GLY A 602 20.43 54.06 -11.41
C GLY A 602 19.56 54.97 -10.53
N LYS A 603 19.68 54.89 -9.21
CA LYS A 603 18.99 55.81 -8.28
C LYS A 603 19.70 57.15 -8.14
N TRP A 604 21.03 57.18 -8.15
CA TRP A 604 21.77 58.44 -8.06
C TRP A 604 21.60 59.28 -9.33
N MET A 605 21.52 58.65 -10.50
CA MET A 605 21.10 59.31 -11.75
C MET A 605 19.66 59.86 -11.67
N ALA A 606 18.71 59.08 -11.12
CA ALA A 606 17.32 59.51 -10.99
C ALA A 606 17.14 60.71 -10.03
N TRP A 607 17.93 60.79 -8.95
CA TRP A 607 17.91 61.92 -8.01
C TRP A 607 18.74 63.11 -8.50
N GLY A 608 19.85 62.89 -9.21
CA GLY A 608 20.65 63.96 -9.83
C GLY A 608 19.88 64.74 -10.90
N ILE A 609 18.99 64.10 -11.64
CA ILE A 609 18.10 64.74 -12.63
C ILE A 609 17.05 65.66 -11.97
N ALA A 610 16.76 65.48 -10.67
CA ALA A 610 15.73 66.26 -9.96
C ALA A 610 16.21 67.60 -9.38
N LEU A 611 17.52 67.88 -9.35
CA LEU A 611 18.10 69.06 -8.67
C LEU A 611 18.91 70.01 -9.58
N GLY A 612 19.00 69.73 -10.89
CA GLY A 612 19.87 70.46 -11.82
C GLY A 612 19.16 71.10 -13.01
N ALA A 613 18.22 72.03 -12.79
CA ALA A 613 17.56 72.74 -13.89
C ALA A 613 17.10 74.18 -13.53
N VAL A 614 18.04 75.15 -13.61
CA VAL A 614 17.70 76.58 -13.70
C VAL A 614 18.61 77.26 -14.74
N CYS A 615 17.97 78.06 -15.60
CA CYS A 615 18.52 79.00 -16.60
C CYS A 615 19.03 78.47 -17.96
N PRO A 616 18.91 79.28 -19.04
CA PRO A 616 18.52 78.74 -20.35
C PRO A 616 19.33 79.22 -21.57
N SER A 617 19.11 78.58 -22.73
CA SER A 617 19.37 79.07 -24.10
C SER A 617 20.86 79.32 -24.48
N THR A 618 21.37 78.90 -25.64
CA THR A 618 20.81 79.06 -27.00
C THR A 618 21.30 77.98 -28.00
N SER A 619 20.44 77.66 -28.98
CA SER A 619 20.66 77.23 -30.39
C SER A 619 22.07 76.82 -30.91
N ALA A 620 22.25 75.85 -31.84
CA ALA A 620 21.34 75.30 -32.87
C ALA A 620 21.81 73.96 -33.51
N SER A 621 20.93 73.36 -34.34
CA SER A 621 21.19 72.46 -35.52
C SER A 621 21.88 71.10 -35.27
N SER A 622 21.34 69.91 -35.61
CA SER A 622 20.63 69.51 -36.85
C SER A 622 19.89 68.15 -36.80
N LEU A 623 18.68 68.12 -37.35
CA LEU A 623 18.04 67.10 -38.21
C LEU A 623 18.07 65.57 -37.93
N HIS A 624 16.88 65.06 -37.62
CA HIS A 624 16.14 63.95 -38.29
C HIS A 624 16.38 62.45 -37.96
N ARG A 625 15.55 61.98 -37.01
CA ARG A 625 14.38 61.10 -37.26
C ARG A 625 14.57 59.73 -37.97
N ALA A 626 14.77 58.70 -37.15
CA ALA A 626 14.00 57.43 -37.07
C ALA A 626 13.42 56.74 -38.33
N SER A 627 13.57 55.40 -38.38
CA SER A 627 12.41 54.48 -38.19
C SER A 627 12.75 52.99 -38.05
N ARG A 628 11.78 52.25 -37.50
CA ARG A 628 11.69 50.77 -37.38
C ARG A 628 11.38 50.10 -38.73
N VAL A 629 11.54 48.76 -38.81
CA VAL A 629 10.92 47.73 -39.72
C VAL A 629 11.92 46.55 -39.84
N CYS A 630 11.62 45.25 -40.01
CA CYS A 630 10.43 44.42 -39.73
C CYS A 630 10.80 42.90 -39.71
N ARG A 631 9.83 42.09 -39.27
CA ARG A 631 9.58 40.65 -39.48
C ARG A 631 10.31 39.86 -40.60
N TRP A 632 10.60 38.60 -40.23
CA TRP A 632 10.28 37.31 -40.91
C TRP A 632 11.22 36.62 -41.93
N ARG A 633 11.34 35.30 -41.70
CA ARG A 633 11.62 34.15 -42.59
C ARG A 633 12.97 34.01 -43.32
N GLY A 634 13.53 32.81 -43.21
CA GLY A 634 14.52 32.26 -44.15
C GLY A 634 15.09 30.92 -43.65
N LYS A 635 14.84 29.81 -44.36
CA LYS A 635 15.56 28.53 -44.16
C LYS A 635 16.98 28.64 -44.77
N TRP A 636 17.91 27.76 -44.40
CA TRP A 636 18.45 26.68 -45.27
C TRP A 636 19.58 25.86 -44.58
N HIS A 637 20.03 24.78 -45.23
CA HIS A 637 20.80 23.65 -44.69
C HIS A 637 22.33 23.83 -44.53
N GLY A 638 22.96 22.87 -43.82
CA GLY A 638 24.41 22.58 -43.84
C GLY A 638 24.93 22.29 -42.42
N SER A 639 24.94 21.07 -41.88
CA SER A 639 25.71 19.85 -42.24
C SER A 639 27.18 19.85 -41.79
N ALA A 640 27.53 18.83 -40.99
CA ALA A 640 28.86 18.28 -40.68
C ALA A 640 29.93 19.17 -39.98
N GLY A 641 30.64 18.59 -39.00
CA GLY A 641 31.84 19.20 -38.38
C GLY A 641 32.30 18.52 -37.09
N ARG A 642 33.20 17.53 -37.20
CA ARG A 642 33.84 16.79 -36.08
C ARG A 642 35.05 17.54 -35.48
N ARG A 643 35.46 17.12 -34.26
CA ARG A 643 36.82 17.27 -33.65
C ARG A 643 37.23 18.70 -33.24
N ASP A 644 38.16 18.95 -32.31
CA ASP A 644 38.90 18.16 -31.28
C ASP A 644 39.32 19.16 -30.16
N GLN A 645 39.26 18.82 -28.85
CA GLN A 645 40.39 18.37 -28.00
C GLN A 645 41.50 19.42 -27.70
N GLN A 646 41.75 19.73 -26.41
CA GLN A 646 43.08 19.69 -25.70
C GLN A 646 43.34 20.73 -24.58
N HIS A 647 43.91 20.23 -23.46
CA HIS A 647 44.92 20.80 -22.51
C HIS A 647 44.80 22.24 -21.94
N THR A 648 45.18 22.54 -20.69
CA THR A 648 46.48 22.26 -20.00
C THR A 648 46.40 22.14 -18.46
N GLN A 649 47.54 21.79 -17.83
CA GLN A 649 47.70 21.45 -16.40
C GLN A 649 48.40 22.53 -15.53
N ALA A 650 48.10 22.47 -14.23
CA ALA A 650 49.01 22.58 -13.06
C ALA A 650 49.84 23.86 -12.73
N SER A 651 49.89 24.17 -11.43
CA SER A 651 51.17 24.29 -10.70
C SER A 651 51.00 24.05 -9.17
N ARG A 652 52.08 23.63 -8.50
CA ARG A 652 52.19 23.35 -7.04
C ARG A 652 53.32 24.19 -6.43
N ARG A 653 53.22 24.57 -5.15
CA ARG A 653 54.29 24.74 -4.11
C ARG A 653 53.69 25.43 -2.88
N ARG A 654 54.15 25.29 -1.63
CA ARG A 654 54.80 24.26 -0.78
C ARG A 654 54.83 24.91 0.62
N LEU A 655 54.73 24.12 1.70
CA LEU A 655 54.65 24.58 3.11
C LEU A 655 56.00 25.12 3.64
N PRO A 656 56.01 25.70 4.87
CA PRO A 656 56.41 24.86 6.01
C PRO A 656 55.50 24.99 7.25
N ALA A 657 55.71 24.11 8.23
CA ALA A 657 54.87 23.94 9.42
C ALA A 657 55.66 24.18 10.72
N THR A 658 54.96 24.51 11.83
CA THR A 658 55.17 23.91 13.19
C THR A 658 54.22 24.51 14.25
N SER A 659 53.09 23.84 14.52
CA SER A 659 52.37 23.93 15.82
C SER A 659 51.43 22.73 16.11
N TRP A 660 51.35 21.76 15.18
CA TRP A 660 50.32 20.71 15.16
C TRP A 660 50.64 19.43 15.97
N ARG A 661 51.60 19.46 16.91
CA ARG A 661 52.05 18.23 17.63
C ARG A 661 51.45 17.99 19.02
N ARG A 662 50.58 18.86 19.55
CA ARG A 662 49.90 18.62 20.84
C ARG A 662 48.37 18.49 20.79
N PHE A 663 47.69 19.04 19.78
CA PHE A 663 46.24 18.93 19.66
C PHE A 663 45.80 17.59 19.03
N VAL A 664 46.60 17.08 18.08
CA VAL A 664 46.30 15.84 17.33
C VAL A 664 46.21 14.62 18.27
N TYR A 665 47.10 14.52 19.27
CA TYR A 665 47.19 13.34 20.14
C TYR A 665 45.99 13.15 21.09
N ILE A 666 45.19 14.20 21.34
CA ILE A 666 43.98 14.13 22.18
C ILE A 666 42.73 13.93 21.31
N CYS A 667 42.67 14.57 20.13
CA CYS A 667 41.59 14.30 19.17
C CYS A 667 41.63 12.86 18.64
N GLU A 668 42.80 12.31 18.31
CA GLU A 668 42.94 10.92 17.85
C GLU A 668 42.47 9.88 18.89
N LEU A 669 42.48 10.18 20.19
CA LEU A 669 42.00 9.25 21.23
C LEU A 669 40.48 9.25 21.44
N LEU A 670 39.77 10.26 20.92
CA LEU A 670 38.30 10.37 21.04
C LEU A 670 37.57 10.09 19.73
N THR A 671 38.12 10.45 18.56
CA THR A 671 37.53 10.03 17.27
C THR A 671 37.76 8.55 16.97
N THR A 672 38.81 7.91 17.50
CA THR A 672 39.05 6.45 17.33
C THR A 672 38.15 5.55 18.18
N ARG A 673 37.26 6.10 19.01
CA ARG A 673 36.25 5.34 19.79
C ARG A 673 34.83 5.42 19.25
N THR A 674 34.53 6.33 18.31
CA THR A 674 33.25 6.36 17.58
C THR A 674 33.41 6.01 16.09
N ASN A 675 34.54 6.32 15.45
CA ASN A 675 34.89 5.81 14.11
C ASN A 675 35.61 4.44 14.17
N LYS A 676 34.96 3.44 14.79
CA LYS A 676 35.38 2.03 14.68
C LYS A 676 34.37 1.11 13.98
N ALA A 677 33.22 1.65 13.54
CA ALA A 677 32.25 0.94 12.70
C ALA A 677 32.34 1.32 11.20
N SER A 678 32.97 2.45 10.86
CA SER A 678 33.15 2.97 9.50
C SER A 678 34.35 2.37 8.77
N ARG A 679 34.51 1.04 8.82
CA ARG A 679 35.55 0.28 8.06
C ARG A 679 35.03 -0.46 6.84
N LEU A 680 33.72 -0.43 6.61
CA LEU A 680 33.08 -1.03 5.44
C LEU A 680 32.99 0.04 4.35
N GLY A 681 33.61 -0.23 3.20
CA GLY A 681 33.40 0.56 1.97
C GLY A 681 31.98 0.44 1.41
N THR A 682 31.79 0.83 0.16
CA THR A 682 30.49 0.75 -0.52
C THR A 682 30.18 -0.65 -1.02
N TYR A 683 28.93 -1.12 -0.82
CA TYR A 683 28.43 -2.32 -1.49
C TYR A 683 28.12 -2.00 -2.95
N GLU A 684 28.75 -2.73 -3.87
CA GLU A 684 28.69 -2.47 -5.33
C GLU A 684 27.79 -3.50 -6.02
N LEU A 685 27.04 -3.08 -7.05
CA LEU A 685 26.22 -4.02 -7.83
C LEU A 685 27.15 -4.86 -8.72
N LYS A 686 27.28 -6.15 -8.40
CA LYS A 686 28.04 -7.11 -9.20
C LYS A 686 27.25 -7.59 -10.40
N ASP A 687 25.93 -7.78 -10.21
CA ASP A 687 25.08 -8.54 -11.13
C ASP A 687 23.59 -8.23 -10.96
N ASP A 688 22.84 -8.28 -12.06
CA ASP A 688 21.38 -8.20 -12.10
C ASP A 688 20.84 -9.20 -13.14
N LEU A 689 20.47 -10.39 -12.66
CA LEU A 689 19.93 -11.48 -13.49
C LEU A 689 18.40 -11.37 -13.57
N HIS A 690 17.87 -11.07 -14.76
CA HIS A 690 16.41 -11.02 -14.97
C HIS A 690 15.84 -12.37 -15.39
N LEU A 691 14.98 -12.94 -14.56
CA LEU A 691 14.21 -14.13 -14.90
C LEU A 691 12.97 -13.74 -15.72
N ALA A 692 12.91 -14.13 -16.98
CA ALA A 692 11.73 -13.87 -17.81
C ALA A 692 10.49 -14.66 -17.33
N THR A 693 9.43 -13.94 -16.99
CA THR A 693 8.08 -14.47 -16.74
C THR A 693 7.59 -15.27 -17.96
N PRO A 694 7.12 -16.52 -17.80
CA PRO A 694 6.56 -17.28 -18.91
C PRO A 694 5.33 -16.58 -19.48
N PRO A 695 5.11 -16.62 -20.80
CA PRO A 695 3.86 -16.14 -21.38
C PRO A 695 2.67 -16.90 -20.80
N PRO A 696 1.50 -16.25 -20.62
CA PRO A 696 0.29 -16.92 -20.15
C PRO A 696 -0.07 -18.09 -21.07
N HIS A 697 -0.66 -19.14 -20.50
CA HIS A 697 -0.99 -20.32 -21.29
C HIS A 697 -2.13 -19.98 -22.28
N PRO A 698 -2.15 -20.50 -23.53
CA PRO A 698 -3.18 -20.12 -24.52
C PRO A 698 -4.63 -20.41 -24.12
N SER A 699 -4.86 -21.19 -23.06
CA SER A 699 -6.18 -21.49 -22.48
C SER A 699 -6.57 -20.58 -21.31
N GLU A 700 -5.77 -19.56 -21.01
CA GLU A 700 -5.87 -18.72 -19.82
C GLU A 700 -6.49 -17.37 -20.21
N ALA A 701 -7.59 -16.99 -19.57
CA ALA A 701 -8.23 -15.71 -19.84
C ALA A 701 -7.38 -14.56 -19.24
N PRO A 702 -7.32 -13.38 -19.88
CA PRO A 702 -6.66 -12.22 -19.29
C PRO A 702 -7.32 -11.86 -17.96
N ILE A 703 -6.51 -11.69 -16.92
CA ILE A 703 -6.97 -11.29 -15.59
C ILE A 703 -7.30 -9.79 -15.63
N ILE A 704 -8.58 -9.47 -15.80
CA ILE A 704 -9.09 -8.10 -15.67
C ILE A 704 -9.29 -7.85 -14.17
N ASN A 705 -8.53 -6.92 -13.59
CA ASN A 705 -8.74 -6.48 -12.21
C ASN A 705 -10.07 -5.71 -12.14
N PRO A 706 -11.09 -6.19 -11.39
CA PRO A 706 -12.42 -5.58 -11.37
C PRO A 706 -12.51 -4.34 -10.46
N ASN A 707 -11.46 -3.97 -9.72
CA ASN A 707 -11.48 -2.82 -8.82
C ASN A 707 -10.14 -2.05 -8.83
N PRO A 708 -10.10 -0.81 -9.38
CA PRO A 708 -8.88 0.02 -9.39
C PRO A 708 -8.53 0.61 -8.00
N LEU A 709 -9.41 0.49 -7.00
CA LEU A 709 -9.20 0.95 -5.62
C LEU A 709 -9.00 -0.19 -4.61
N ALA A 710 -8.83 -1.44 -5.08
CA ALA A 710 -8.50 -2.55 -4.19
C ALA A 710 -7.05 -2.43 -3.69
N THR A 711 -6.86 -2.27 -2.38
CA THR A 711 -5.61 -2.62 -1.70
C THR A 711 -5.51 -4.16 -1.67
N VAL A 712 -4.92 -4.69 -2.74
CA VAL A 712 -5.23 -6.01 -3.31
C VAL A 712 -4.88 -7.22 -2.41
N PRO A 713 -5.64 -8.31 -2.56
CA PRO A 713 -5.07 -9.64 -2.75
C PRO A 713 -5.13 -10.01 -4.25
N THR A 714 -4.05 -9.71 -4.98
CA THR A 714 -3.75 -10.33 -6.27
C THR A 714 -3.68 -11.86 -6.10
N PRO A 715 -3.86 -12.67 -7.16
CA PRO A 715 -3.53 -14.09 -7.08
C PRO A 715 -2.09 -14.25 -6.57
N PRO A 716 -1.80 -15.21 -5.68
CA PRO A 716 -0.58 -15.21 -4.90
C PRO A 716 0.65 -15.38 -5.79
N THR A 717 1.30 -14.27 -6.13
CA THR A 717 2.70 -14.25 -6.51
C THR A 717 3.49 -13.99 -5.23
N SER A 718 4.27 -14.97 -4.78
CA SER A 718 5.16 -14.84 -3.61
C SER A 718 6.32 -13.87 -3.80
N GLY A 719 6.37 -13.22 -4.98
CA GLY A 719 7.60 -12.82 -5.64
C GLY A 719 8.52 -13.98 -5.99
N VAL A 720 9.68 -13.65 -6.55
CA VAL A 720 10.78 -14.60 -6.77
C VAL A 720 11.51 -14.85 -5.45
N LYS A 721 11.29 -16.03 -4.86
CA LYS A 721 12.10 -16.57 -3.77
C LYS A 721 13.29 -17.32 -4.35
N VAL A 722 14.38 -17.40 -3.60
CA VAL A 722 15.59 -18.13 -4.00
C VAL A 722 16.02 -19.09 -2.90
N SER A 723 16.31 -20.34 -3.26
CA SER A 723 17.02 -21.30 -2.42
C SER A 723 18.41 -21.49 -3.01
N LEU A 724 19.43 -21.21 -2.19
CA LEU A 724 20.84 -21.31 -2.58
C LEU A 724 21.42 -22.61 -2.02
N VAL A 725 22.26 -23.29 -2.80
CA VAL A 725 23.02 -24.45 -2.30
C VAL A 725 24.43 -24.49 -2.89
N CYS A 726 25.42 -24.63 -2.01
CA CYS A 726 26.76 -25.07 -2.36
C CYS A 726 26.91 -26.54 -1.97
N VAL A 727 27.51 -27.31 -2.88
CA VAL A 727 27.52 -28.78 -2.86
C VAL A 727 28.81 -29.33 -2.26
N SER A 728 29.94 -28.69 -2.55
CA SER A 728 31.16 -28.82 -1.77
C SER A 728 31.16 -27.79 -0.63
N PRO A 729 31.86 -28.04 0.49
CA PRO A 729 32.04 -27.01 1.50
C PRO A 729 32.90 -25.88 0.94
N ARG A 730 32.30 -24.70 0.72
CA ARG A 730 33.04 -23.42 0.79
C ARG A 730 33.61 -23.24 2.20
N GLY A 731 34.48 -22.25 2.37
CA GLY A 731 35.13 -21.92 3.65
C GLY A 731 34.18 -21.93 4.85
N LYS A 732 34.71 -22.25 6.03
CA LYS A 732 33.93 -22.47 7.26
C LYS A 732 32.86 -21.39 7.42
N THR A 733 31.58 -21.79 7.30
CA THR A 733 30.46 -20.95 7.74
C THR A 733 30.78 -20.47 9.15
N PRO A 734 30.68 -19.16 9.45
CA PRO A 734 31.06 -18.61 10.74
C PRO A 734 30.50 -19.46 11.87
N SER A 735 31.38 -19.96 12.75
CA SER A 735 31.01 -20.87 13.84
C SER A 735 30.36 -20.10 15.00
N PHE A 736 29.29 -19.37 14.68
CA PHE A 736 28.37 -18.75 15.61
C PHE A 736 27.28 -19.73 16.11
N ILE A 737 27.40 -21.01 15.75
CA ILE A 737 26.73 -22.09 16.46
C ILE A 737 27.16 -22.00 17.93
N SER A 738 26.18 -21.75 18.78
CA SER A 738 26.31 -21.70 20.24
C SER A 738 27.22 -22.82 20.76
N LYS A 739 28.15 -22.47 21.67
CA LYS A 739 28.99 -23.44 22.39
C LYS A 739 28.18 -24.36 23.33
N GLN A 740 26.87 -24.16 23.44
CA GLN A 740 25.98 -25.07 24.14
C GLN A 740 25.53 -26.18 23.17
N ASN A 741 26.14 -27.37 23.29
CA ASN A 741 25.66 -28.61 22.69
C ASN A 741 24.34 -29.06 23.35
N ILE A 742 23.27 -28.30 23.17
CA ILE A 742 21.90 -28.68 23.54
C ILE A 742 21.20 -29.05 22.23
N THR A 743 21.56 -30.22 21.68
CA THR A 743 20.83 -30.81 20.57
C THR A 743 19.49 -31.29 21.12
N ALA A 744 18.39 -30.70 20.66
CA ALA A 744 17.06 -31.23 20.92
C ALA A 744 16.93 -32.66 20.34
N PRO A 745 16.06 -33.52 20.90
CA PRO A 745 15.81 -34.83 20.31
C PRO A 745 15.22 -34.68 18.90
N PRO A 746 15.50 -35.61 17.97
CA PRO A 746 14.91 -35.58 16.63
C PRO A 746 13.38 -35.49 16.66
N PHE A 747 12.78 -34.84 15.67
CA PHE A 747 11.32 -34.73 15.60
C PHE A 747 10.67 -36.12 15.47
N GLY A 748 9.84 -36.47 16.45
CA GLY A 748 9.20 -37.79 16.55
C GLY A 748 10.03 -38.86 17.26
N ASP A 749 11.16 -38.49 17.88
CA ASP A 749 11.90 -39.38 18.78
C ASP A 749 10.99 -39.92 19.90
N GLY A 750 11.21 -41.17 20.30
CA GLY A 750 10.32 -41.91 21.19
C GLY A 750 9.04 -42.48 20.56
N ASN A 751 8.65 -42.11 19.33
CA ASN A 751 7.53 -42.76 18.63
C ASN A 751 8.01 -43.97 17.81
N PRO A 752 7.74 -45.23 18.22
CA PRO A 752 8.19 -46.42 17.49
C PRO A 752 7.59 -46.54 16.08
N ALA A 753 6.48 -45.86 15.79
CA ALA A 753 5.86 -45.85 14.47
C ALA A 753 6.50 -44.85 13.48
N LEU A 754 7.50 -44.07 13.93
CA LEU A 754 8.32 -43.18 13.10
C LEU A 754 9.77 -43.66 12.91
N VAL A 755 10.16 -44.76 13.56
CA VAL A 755 11.49 -45.35 13.40
C VAL A 755 11.67 -45.84 11.94
N PRO A 756 12.72 -45.43 11.22
CA PRO A 756 12.97 -45.89 9.86
C PRO A 756 13.12 -47.42 9.79
N ALA A 757 12.48 -48.05 8.81
CA ALA A 757 12.65 -49.48 8.58
C ALA A 757 14.11 -49.78 8.15
N PRO A 758 14.74 -50.87 8.65
CA PRO A 758 16.13 -51.18 8.34
C PRO A 758 16.33 -51.47 6.84
N VAL A 759 17.10 -50.61 6.17
CA VAL A 759 17.38 -50.70 4.73
C VAL A 759 18.50 -51.70 4.48
N LYS A 760 18.28 -52.68 3.58
CA LYS A 760 19.26 -53.74 3.25
C LYS A 760 20.53 -53.27 2.54
N ASP A 761 20.53 -52.08 1.93
CA ASP A 761 21.66 -51.46 1.22
C ASP A 761 21.87 -50.02 1.71
N GLY A 762 22.72 -49.82 2.73
CA GLY A 762 22.93 -48.52 3.40
C GLY A 762 23.61 -47.41 2.57
N LEU A 763 23.87 -47.64 1.29
CA LEU A 763 24.63 -46.73 0.40
C LEU A 763 23.81 -46.08 -0.72
N LYS A 764 22.52 -46.45 -0.89
CA LYS A 764 21.66 -45.92 -1.98
C LYS A 764 20.46 -45.16 -1.43
N ARG A 765 20.57 -43.83 -1.37
CA ARG A 765 19.45 -42.91 -1.05
C ARG A 765 18.27 -43.13 -2.01
N ARG A 766 17.05 -43.17 -1.46
CA ARG A 766 15.81 -43.43 -2.22
C ARG A 766 15.43 -42.20 -3.04
N LYS A 767 15.29 -42.37 -4.36
CA LYS A 767 14.91 -41.30 -5.30
C LYS A 767 13.39 -41.32 -5.59
N PRO A 768 12.78 -40.19 -5.99
CA PRO A 768 11.37 -40.16 -6.39
C PRO A 768 11.07 -41.14 -7.54
N LYS A 769 9.81 -41.60 -7.64
CA LYS A 769 9.42 -42.65 -8.60
C LYS A 769 9.40 -42.17 -10.07
N ASN A 770 8.88 -40.97 -10.33
CA ASN A 770 8.57 -40.51 -11.69
C ASN A 770 9.68 -39.62 -12.27
N ASN A 771 9.98 -39.72 -13.57
CA ASN A 771 10.85 -38.77 -14.25
C ASN A 771 10.03 -37.53 -14.70
N ILE A 772 10.56 -36.32 -14.49
CA ILE A 772 9.81 -35.08 -14.74
C ILE A 772 9.75 -34.70 -16.23
N ILE A 773 10.80 -35.01 -17.01
CA ILE A 773 10.85 -34.72 -18.45
C ILE A 773 9.87 -35.61 -19.23
N LYS A 774 9.85 -36.91 -18.89
CA LYS A 774 8.95 -37.90 -19.49
C LYS A 774 7.55 -37.91 -18.86
N SER A 775 7.19 -36.88 -18.08
CA SER A 775 5.93 -36.88 -17.35
C SER A 775 4.74 -36.55 -18.26
N SER A 776 3.73 -37.42 -18.25
CA SER A 776 2.40 -37.17 -18.82
C SER A 776 1.46 -36.45 -17.84
N SER A 777 1.98 -35.89 -16.74
CA SER A 777 1.16 -35.28 -15.70
C SER A 777 0.56 -33.94 -16.15
N SER A 778 -0.76 -33.80 -16.01
CA SER A 778 -1.48 -32.53 -16.24
C SER A 778 -1.02 -31.36 -15.37
N PHE A 779 -0.18 -31.58 -14.35
CA PHE A 779 0.36 -30.55 -13.46
C PHE A 779 1.62 -29.84 -14.02
N VAL A 780 2.46 -30.57 -14.74
CA VAL A 780 3.68 -30.06 -15.38
C VAL A 780 3.39 -29.89 -16.87
N SER A 781 3.40 -28.66 -17.36
CA SER A 781 3.07 -28.34 -18.75
C SER A 781 4.25 -28.62 -19.68
N ARG A 782 5.48 -28.30 -19.25
CA ARG A 782 6.70 -28.53 -20.02
C ARG A 782 7.92 -28.52 -19.09
N VAL A 783 8.94 -29.30 -19.44
CA VAL A 783 10.28 -29.15 -18.87
C VAL A 783 11.23 -28.80 -20.01
N ILE A 784 12.07 -27.79 -19.79
CA ILE A 784 13.11 -27.36 -20.72
C ILE A 784 14.44 -27.59 -19.99
N THR A 785 15.30 -28.44 -20.54
CA THR A 785 16.63 -28.70 -19.99
C THR A 785 17.70 -28.23 -20.96
N HIS A 786 18.77 -27.65 -20.44
CA HIS A 786 19.87 -27.19 -21.26
C HIS A 786 20.54 -28.38 -21.98
N GLU A 787 20.80 -28.27 -23.29
CA GLU A 787 21.32 -29.38 -24.11
C GLU A 787 22.66 -29.90 -23.58
N ALA A 788 23.53 -28.98 -23.13
CA ALA A 788 24.81 -29.29 -22.51
C ALA A 788 24.75 -29.43 -20.97
N ALA A 789 23.59 -29.67 -20.34
CA ALA A 789 23.45 -29.69 -18.88
C ALA A 789 24.42 -30.65 -18.18
N THR A 790 24.53 -31.90 -18.66
CA THR A 790 25.47 -32.90 -18.10
C THR A 790 26.92 -32.46 -18.23
N LYS A 791 27.28 -31.81 -19.36
CA LYS A 791 28.63 -31.28 -19.59
C LYS A 791 28.92 -30.13 -18.61
N ARG A 792 28.01 -29.16 -18.49
CA ARG A 792 28.13 -28.04 -17.53
C ARG A 792 28.25 -28.52 -16.09
N LEU A 793 27.49 -29.54 -15.69
CA LEU A 793 27.60 -30.13 -14.34
C LEU A 793 28.95 -30.78 -14.07
N ASN A 794 29.58 -31.40 -15.09
CA ASN A 794 30.90 -32.02 -14.96
C ASN A 794 32.06 -31.01 -15.02
N GLU A 795 31.90 -29.90 -15.76
CA GLU A 795 32.92 -28.84 -15.94
C GLU A 795 32.82 -27.71 -14.89
N ARG A 796 31.84 -27.79 -13.98
CA ARG A 796 31.55 -26.79 -12.95
C ARG A 796 32.59 -26.78 -11.83
N SER A 797 32.88 -25.61 -11.28
CA SER A 797 33.68 -25.47 -10.05
C SER A 797 33.05 -26.24 -8.89
N PRO A 798 33.82 -27.05 -8.11
CA PRO A 798 33.31 -27.71 -6.91
C PRO A 798 32.63 -26.74 -5.93
N GLU A 799 33.20 -25.54 -5.79
CA GLU A 799 32.71 -24.44 -4.97
C GLU A 799 31.60 -23.61 -5.63
N GLY A 800 31.03 -24.05 -6.75
CA GLY A 800 29.96 -23.33 -7.45
C GLY A 800 28.72 -23.12 -6.57
N LEU A 801 27.96 -22.05 -6.85
CA LEU A 801 26.71 -21.74 -6.14
C LEU A 801 25.52 -22.05 -7.06
N PHE A 802 24.72 -23.04 -6.72
CA PHE A 802 23.42 -23.24 -7.38
C PHE A 802 22.38 -22.33 -6.75
N ALA A 803 21.47 -21.83 -7.60
CA ALA A 803 20.27 -21.15 -7.17
C ALA A 803 19.04 -21.81 -7.78
N PHE A 804 18.00 -21.93 -6.97
CA PHE A 804 16.71 -22.47 -7.31
C PHE A 804 15.67 -21.38 -7.09
N ALA A 805 14.97 -20.97 -8.14
CA ALA A 805 14.10 -19.79 -8.12
C ALA A 805 12.75 -20.07 -8.76
N ASN A 806 11.67 -19.75 -8.03
CA ASN A 806 10.33 -19.68 -8.61
C ASN A 806 10.11 -18.34 -9.32
N ILE A 807 9.36 -18.34 -10.42
CA ILE A 807 8.82 -17.11 -11.00
C ILE A 807 7.48 -17.41 -11.67
N ASN A 808 6.40 -16.87 -11.11
CA ASN A 808 5.03 -17.12 -11.54
C ASN A 808 4.73 -18.63 -11.66
N ARG A 809 4.59 -19.14 -12.89
CA ARG A 809 4.33 -20.56 -13.19
C ARG A 809 5.57 -21.31 -13.70
N ALA A 810 6.75 -20.70 -13.60
CA ALA A 810 8.03 -21.36 -13.81
C ALA A 810 8.78 -21.61 -12.50
N PHE A 811 9.65 -22.60 -12.56
CA PHE A 811 10.69 -22.84 -11.57
C PHE A 811 12.01 -23.15 -12.30
N GLN A 812 13.11 -22.51 -11.90
CA GLN A 812 14.38 -22.51 -12.61
C GLN A 812 15.52 -22.98 -11.71
N TRP A 813 16.37 -23.86 -12.25
CA TRP A 813 17.64 -24.28 -11.67
C TRP A 813 18.78 -23.55 -12.40
N LEU A 814 19.50 -22.73 -11.67
CA LEU A 814 20.55 -21.82 -12.15
C LEU A 814 21.90 -22.20 -11.54
N ASP A 815 22.98 -21.98 -12.29
CA ASP A 815 24.35 -22.00 -11.76
C ASP A 815 24.91 -20.57 -11.77
N LEU A 816 24.89 -19.92 -10.61
CA LEU A 816 25.33 -18.54 -10.45
C LEU A 816 26.86 -18.40 -10.51
N SER A 817 27.60 -19.51 -10.47
CA SER A 817 29.05 -19.51 -10.69
C SER A 817 29.46 -19.59 -12.17
N SER A 818 28.50 -19.84 -13.06
CA SER A 818 28.73 -19.89 -14.51
C SER A 818 28.83 -18.50 -15.13
N LYS A 819 29.69 -18.36 -16.15
CA LYS A 819 29.67 -17.18 -17.05
C LYS A 819 28.37 -17.07 -17.87
N GLN A 820 27.64 -18.18 -18.01
CA GLN A 820 26.36 -18.30 -18.75
C GLN A 820 25.19 -18.55 -17.79
N LYS A 821 25.21 -17.91 -16.61
CA LYS A 821 24.18 -18.00 -15.55
C LYS A 821 22.76 -17.57 -15.98
N GLU A 822 22.63 -16.83 -17.08
CA GLU A 822 21.34 -16.46 -17.69
C GLU A 822 20.60 -17.69 -18.27
N GLU A 823 21.33 -18.76 -18.59
CA GLU A 823 20.76 -19.99 -19.15
C GLU A 823 20.55 -21.04 -18.03
N PRO A 824 19.31 -21.31 -17.60
CA PRO A 824 19.03 -22.29 -16.57
C PRO A 824 19.39 -23.71 -17.03
N LEU A 825 19.97 -24.50 -16.13
CA LEU A 825 20.21 -25.94 -16.33
C LEU A 825 18.89 -26.69 -16.59
N ALA A 826 17.83 -26.30 -15.87
CA ALA A 826 16.47 -26.73 -16.12
C ALA A 826 15.44 -25.64 -15.79
N LYS A 827 14.39 -25.51 -16.61
CA LYS A 827 13.21 -24.68 -16.38
C LYS A 827 11.96 -25.55 -16.48
N ILE A 828 11.24 -25.67 -15.36
CA ILE A 828 9.98 -26.41 -15.24
C ILE A 828 8.84 -25.41 -15.36
N LEU A 829 7.84 -25.71 -16.20
CA LEU A 829 6.63 -24.91 -16.39
C LEU A 829 5.40 -25.68 -15.88
N PHE A 830 4.61 -25.05 -15.02
CA PHE A 830 3.41 -25.64 -14.42
C PHE A 830 2.13 -25.21 -15.15
N THR A 831 1.12 -26.09 -15.19
CA THR A 831 -0.06 -25.92 -16.06
C THR A 831 -1.11 -24.94 -15.52
N LYS A 832 -1.24 -24.81 -14.19
CA LYS A 832 -2.23 -23.93 -13.52
C LYS A 832 -1.80 -23.42 -12.14
N ALA A 833 -0.87 -24.10 -11.45
CA ALA A 833 -0.42 -23.72 -10.11
C ALA A 833 0.86 -22.89 -10.17
N HIS A 834 0.98 -21.92 -9.26
CA HIS A 834 2.21 -21.16 -9.01
C HIS A 834 2.99 -21.84 -7.89
N MET A 835 4.32 -21.93 -7.99
CA MET A 835 5.13 -22.30 -6.84
C MET A 835 5.30 -21.06 -5.96
N LEU A 836 4.99 -21.16 -4.67
CA LEU A 836 5.01 -20.02 -3.73
C LEU A 836 6.23 -20.05 -2.80
N CYS A 837 6.73 -21.25 -2.52
CA CYS A 837 7.85 -21.48 -1.63
C CYS A 837 8.57 -22.78 -1.97
N HIS A 838 9.84 -22.88 -1.60
CA HIS A 838 10.66 -24.07 -1.80
C HIS A 838 11.83 -24.10 -0.84
N ASP A 839 12.34 -25.31 -0.58
CA ASP A 839 13.47 -25.53 0.32
C ASP A 839 14.30 -26.76 -0.05
N ILE A 840 15.61 -26.67 0.19
CA ILE A 840 16.62 -27.69 -0.15
C ILE A 840 17.02 -28.45 1.10
N ASN A 841 17.16 -29.78 1.01
CA ASN A 841 17.59 -30.57 2.15
C ASN A 841 19.12 -30.50 2.31
N GLU A 842 19.57 -29.74 3.29
CA GLU A 842 20.99 -29.58 3.64
C GLU A 842 21.66 -30.88 4.13
N VAL A 843 20.88 -31.90 4.55
CA VAL A 843 21.38 -33.22 4.99
C VAL A 843 21.57 -34.16 3.80
N THR A 844 20.69 -34.10 2.79
CA THR A 844 20.73 -35.03 1.65
C THR A 844 21.47 -34.51 0.41
N LYS A 845 21.92 -33.26 0.42
CA LYS A 845 22.75 -32.67 -0.64
C LYS A 845 24.10 -33.39 -0.81
N SER A 846 24.51 -33.57 -2.05
CA SER A 846 25.81 -34.09 -2.49
C SER A 846 25.98 -33.82 -3.99
N THR A 847 27.15 -34.16 -4.55
CA THR A 847 27.41 -34.03 -6.00
C THR A 847 26.53 -34.95 -6.88
N SER A 848 25.84 -35.94 -6.28
CA SER A 848 25.02 -36.94 -6.99
C SER A 848 23.54 -36.99 -6.55
N HIS A 849 23.17 -36.17 -5.56
CA HIS A 849 21.84 -36.16 -4.94
C HIS A 849 21.52 -34.81 -4.30
N ILE A 850 20.34 -34.24 -4.57
CA ILE A 850 19.81 -33.07 -3.84
C ILE A 850 18.31 -33.29 -3.66
N ASP A 851 17.80 -33.45 -2.43
CA ASP A 851 16.34 -33.39 -2.23
C ASP A 851 15.89 -31.94 -2.11
N MET A 852 14.76 -31.63 -2.72
CA MET A 852 14.12 -30.33 -2.61
C MET A 852 12.60 -30.49 -2.59
N VAL A 853 11.93 -29.63 -1.81
CA VAL A 853 10.46 -29.55 -1.78
C VAL A 853 9.98 -28.20 -2.27
N MET A 854 8.82 -28.17 -2.95
CA MET A 854 8.17 -26.97 -3.45
C MET A 854 6.69 -26.98 -3.06
N GLY A 855 6.21 -25.90 -2.45
CA GLY A 855 4.80 -25.69 -2.09
C GLY A 855 4.08 -24.83 -3.13
N SER A 856 2.87 -25.21 -3.51
CA SER A 856 2.10 -24.54 -4.57
C SER A 856 0.87 -23.77 -4.09
N SER A 857 0.40 -22.86 -4.96
CA SER A 857 -0.86 -22.13 -4.80
C SER A 857 -2.11 -23.02 -4.82
N ALA A 858 -1.99 -24.28 -5.20
CA ALA A 858 -3.09 -25.26 -5.22
C ALA A 858 -3.11 -26.17 -3.97
N GLY A 859 -2.20 -25.99 -3.02
CA GLY A 859 -2.01 -26.88 -1.87
C GLY A 859 -1.11 -28.09 -2.14
N ASP A 860 -0.97 -28.50 -3.40
CA ASP A 860 -0.02 -29.53 -3.84
C ASP A 860 1.43 -29.20 -3.46
N ILE A 861 2.19 -30.23 -3.10
CA ILE A 861 3.63 -30.18 -2.81
C ILE A 861 4.36 -31.09 -3.81
N ILE A 862 5.53 -30.66 -4.28
CA ILE A 862 6.42 -31.47 -5.13
C ILE A 862 7.71 -31.76 -4.37
N TRP A 863 8.03 -33.04 -4.21
CA TRP A 863 9.40 -33.49 -3.93
C TRP A 863 10.13 -33.66 -5.26
N TYR A 864 11.24 -32.96 -5.46
CA TYR A 864 12.03 -32.94 -6.69
C TYR A 864 13.50 -33.24 -6.39
N GLU A 865 14.10 -34.08 -7.23
CA GLU A 865 15.53 -34.43 -7.22
C GLU A 865 16.11 -34.01 -8.59
N PRO A 866 16.82 -32.86 -8.68
CA PRO A 866 17.18 -32.23 -9.94
C PRO A 866 18.26 -33.00 -10.71
N ILE A 867 19.14 -33.75 -10.04
CA ILE A 867 20.28 -34.41 -10.68
C ILE A 867 19.82 -35.64 -11.49
N SER A 868 18.89 -36.45 -10.97
CA SER A 868 18.23 -37.51 -11.76
C SER A 868 16.93 -37.06 -12.45
N GLN A 869 16.54 -35.80 -12.29
CA GLN A 869 15.34 -35.20 -12.87
C GLN A 869 14.08 -36.00 -12.53
N LYS A 870 13.97 -36.45 -11.28
CA LYS A 870 12.83 -37.22 -10.77
C LYS A 870 12.00 -36.42 -9.79
N TYR A 871 10.71 -36.72 -9.72
CA TYR A 871 9.79 -36.05 -8.80
C TYR A 871 8.68 -36.97 -8.29
N ALA A 872 8.05 -36.54 -7.18
CA ALA A 872 6.81 -37.06 -6.63
C ALA A 872 5.90 -35.89 -6.26
N ARG A 873 4.58 -36.12 -6.25
CA ARG A 873 3.59 -35.18 -5.70
C ARG A 873 3.13 -35.69 -4.33
N ILE A 874 3.11 -34.78 -3.36
CA ILE A 874 2.68 -34.97 -1.97
C ILE A 874 1.54 -33.97 -1.72
N ASN A 875 0.62 -34.30 -0.82
CA ASN A 875 -0.67 -33.62 -0.67
C ASN A 875 -1.41 -33.48 -2.02
N LYS A 876 -1.39 -34.54 -2.84
CA LYS A 876 -1.87 -34.48 -4.22
C LYS A 876 -3.34 -34.04 -4.28
N ASN A 877 -3.64 -32.96 -5.00
CA ASN A 877 -4.98 -32.36 -5.10
C ASN A 877 -5.56 -31.93 -3.72
N GLY A 878 -4.74 -31.67 -2.71
CA GLY A 878 -5.19 -31.16 -1.41
C GLY A 878 -5.85 -32.19 -0.48
N VAL A 879 -5.56 -33.48 -0.65
CA VAL A 879 -6.15 -34.61 0.12
C VAL A 879 -5.89 -34.53 1.64
N VAL A 880 -4.80 -33.88 2.07
CA VAL A 880 -4.52 -33.57 3.48
C VAL A 880 -4.94 -32.14 3.83
N SER A 881 -4.61 -31.17 2.96
CA SER A 881 -5.09 -29.79 3.08
C SER A 881 -5.20 -29.13 1.71
N ASN A 882 -6.38 -28.61 1.35
CA ASN A 882 -6.65 -27.97 0.06
C ASN A 882 -6.28 -26.48 0.01
N SER A 883 -5.65 -25.95 1.06
CA SER A 883 -5.27 -24.55 1.16
C SER A 883 -3.88 -24.28 0.56
N PRO A 884 -3.63 -23.12 -0.09
CA PRO A 884 -2.32 -22.76 -0.65
C PRO A 884 -1.17 -22.90 0.35
N VAL A 885 -0.04 -23.47 -0.09
CA VAL A 885 1.16 -23.61 0.75
C VAL A 885 1.93 -22.29 0.76
N THR A 886 1.99 -21.62 1.91
CA THR A 886 2.58 -20.28 2.04
C THR A 886 4.07 -20.30 2.30
N HIS A 887 4.55 -21.25 3.11
CA HIS A 887 5.97 -21.50 3.36
C HIS A 887 6.22 -23.00 3.57
N ILE A 888 7.45 -23.44 3.30
CA ILE A 888 7.86 -24.84 3.42
C ILE A 888 9.33 -24.90 3.81
N LYS A 889 9.68 -25.79 4.74
CA LYS A 889 11.06 -26.02 5.22
C LYS A 889 11.28 -27.48 5.60
N TRP A 890 12.46 -28.01 5.34
CA TRP A 890 12.88 -29.29 5.91
C TRP A 890 12.99 -29.20 7.44
N ILE A 891 12.62 -30.27 8.15
CA ILE A 891 12.84 -30.31 9.59
C ILE A 891 14.36 -30.43 9.84
N PRO A 892 14.95 -29.59 10.74
CA PRO A 892 16.38 -29.65 11.04
C PRO A 892 16.86 -31.08 11.36
N GLY A 893 17.96 -31.48 10.74
CA GLY A 893 18.54 -32.82 10.89
C GLY A 893 17.77 -33.98 10.23
N SER A 894 16.61 -33.75 9.61
CA SER A 894 15.83 -34.84 8.99
C SER A 894 16.16 -35.04 7.51
N GLU A 895 16.40 -36.28 7.10
CA GLU A 895 16.46 -36.64 5.67
C GLU A 895 15.07 -36.69 5.01
N ASN A 896 13.99 -36.96 5.76
CA ASN A 896 12.69 -37.35 5.20
C ASN A 896 11.54 -36.40 5.54
N LEU A 897 11.59 -35.71 6.68
CA LEU A 897 10.48 -34.92 7.19
C LEU A 897 10.63 -33.43 6.85
N PHE A 898 9.52 -32.82 6.43
CA PHE A 898 9.45 -31.37 6.18
C PHE A 898 8.12 -30.81 6.68
N MET A 899 8.13 -29.53 7.04
CA MET A 899 6.97 -28.79 7.51
C MET A 899 6.48 -27.82 6.42
N ALA A 900 5.17 -27.73 6.24
CA ALA A 900 4.53 -26.80 5.34
C ALA A 900 3.46 -25.98 6.10
N SER A 901 3.42 -24.66 5.86
CA SER A 901 2.36 -23.79 6.36
C SER A 901 1.33 -23.51 5.27
N HIS A 902 0.07 -23.42 5.66
CA HIS A 902 -1.05 -23.22 4.73
C HIS A 902 -1.78 -21.90 5.00
N ALA A 903 -2.40 -21.34 3.96
CA ALA A 903 -3.09 -20.06 4.02
C ALA A 903 -4.37 -20.06 4.89
N ASN A 904 -4.83 -21.22 5.33
CA ASN A 904 -5.92 -21.38 6.29
C ASN A 904 -5.45 -21.43 7.76
N GLY A 905 -4.16 -21.20 8.04
CA GLY A 905 -3.60 -21.18 9.39
C GLY A 905 -3.22 -22.56 9.96
N GLN A 906 -3.04 -23.56 9.10
CA GLN A 906 -2.50 -24.88 9.46
C GLN A 906 -0.97 -24.96 9.26
N LEU A 907 -0.30 -25.66 10.17
CA LEU A 907 1.05 -26.22 9.98
C LEU A 907 0.91 -27.74 9.85
N VAL A 908 1.57 -28.32 8.85
CA VAL A 908 1.50 -29.75 8.54
C VAL A 908 2.92 -30.30 8.39
N VAL A 909 3.21 -31.41 9.06
CA VAL A 909 4.45 -32.17 8.82
C VAL A 909 4.15 -33.34 7.89
N TYR A 910 4.93 -33.44 6.82
CA TYR A 910 4.88 -34.53 5.84
C TYR A 910 6.18 -35.33 5.88
N ASP A 911 6.07 -36.62 5.57
CA ASP A 911 7.18 -37.48 5.23
C ASP A 911 7.24 -37.63 3.71
N LYS A 912 8.40 -37.39 3.10
CA LYS A 912 8.60 -37.50 1.64
C LYS A 912 8.39 -38.91 1.10
N GLU A 913 8.48 -39.93 1.95
CA GLU A 913 8.42 -41.34 1.58
C GLU A 913 7.06 -42.01 1.84
N LYS A 914 6.17 -41.37 2.60
CA LYS A 914 4.81 -41.86 2.86
C LYS A 914 3.85 -41.44 1.75
N GLU A 915 2.89 -42.32 1.45
CA GLU A 915 1.77 -41.99 0.58
C GLU A 915 0.73 -41.15 1.37
N ASP A 916 -0.03 -40.31 0.65
CA ASP A 916 -1.10 -39.50 1.23
C ASP A 916 -2.39 -40.32 1.42
N ALA A 917 -3.16 -40.02 2.47
CA ALA A 917 -4.52 -40.50 2.65
C ALA A 917 -5.45 -39.33 3.02
N LEU A 918 -6.76 -39.50 2.80
CA LEU A 918 -7.76 -38.52 3.23
C LEU A 918 -7.64 -38.32 4.73
N PHE A 919 -7.33 -37.09 5.14
CA PHE A 919 -7.09 -36.79 6.54
C PHE A 919 -8.40 -36.50 7.29
N THR A 920 -8.64 -37.25 8.37
CA THR A 920 -9.66 -36.95 9.37
C THR A 920 -8.96 -36.59 10.68
N PRO A 921 -9.26 -35.44 11.31
CA PRO A 921 -8.64 -35.04 12.57
C PRO A 921 -8.77 -36.05 13.71
N GLU A 922 -7.66 -36.31 14.40
CA GLU A 922 -7.57 -37.17 15.59
C GLU A 922 -7.90 -36.33 16.85
N ILE A 923 -9.08 -35.70 16.86
CA ILE A 923 -9.59 -34.94 18.00
C ILE A 923 -9.95 -35.94 19.10
N GLN A 924 -9.32 -35.83 20.28
CA GLN A 924 -9.69 -36.61 21.45
C GLN A 924 -11.16 -36.36 21.82
N ASP A 925 -11.90 -37.41 22.22
CA ASP A 925 -13.32 -37.31 22.60
C ASP A 925 -13.54 -36.32 23.75
N GLN A 926 -13.81 -35.07 23.38
CA GLN A 926 -14.09 -33.96 24.27
C GLN A 926 -15.55 -33.53 24.06
N SER A 927 -16.26 -33.27 25.16
CA SER A 927 -17.68 -32.93 25.13
C SER A 927 -17.98 -31.70 24.27
N ALA A 928 -19.23 -31.55 23.82
CA ALA A 928 -19.66 -30.42 22.98
C ALA A 928 -19.40 -29.03 23.62
N GLU A 929 -19.25 -28.97 24.94
CA GLU A 929 -18.87 -27.76 25.67
C GLU A 929 -17.36 -27.48 25.60
N ALA A 930 -16.53 -28.53 25.68
CA ALA A 930 -15.09 -28.44 25.50
C ALA A 930 -14.71 -28.07 24.05
N LEU A 931 -15.47 -28.51 23.05
CA LEU A 931 -15.35 -28.04 21.66
C LEU A 931 -15.61 -26.54 21.49
N LYS A 932 -16.54 -25.96 22.27
CA LYS A 932 -16.71 -24.49 22.32
C LYS A 932 -15.53 -23.80 22.99
N ALA A 933 -14.95 -24.40 24.04
CA ALA A 933 -13.76 -23.88 24.72
C ALA A 933 -12.48 -23.95 23.86
N SER A 934 -12.31 -25.01 23.06
CA SER A 934 -11.12 -25.22 22.21
C SER A 934 -10.92 -24.11 21.17
N SER A 935 -12.01 -23.49 20.70
CA SER A 935 -11.98 -22.31 19.81
C SER A 935 -11.20 -21.10 20.35
N ARG A 936 -10.91 -21.06 21.65
CA ARG A 936 -10.15 -19.98 22.31
C ARG A 936 -8.68 -20.33 22.56
N GLN A 937 -8.26 -21.56 22.32
CA GLN A 937 -6.90 -22.01 22.57
C GLN A 937 -5.89 -21.45 21.53
N PRO A 938 -4.63 -21.23 21.91
CA PRO A 938 -3.61 -20.64 21.04
C PRO A 938 -3.12 -21.59 19.93
N LEU A 939 -3.40 -22.89 20.07
CA LEU A 939 -3.05 -23.98 19.19
C LEU A 939 -4.07 -25.12 19.37
N GLN A 940 -4.52 -25.70 18.27
CA GLN A 940 -5.30 -26.94 18.23
C GLN A 940 -4.47 -28.01 17.54
N VAL A 941 -4.12 -29.08 18.26
CA VAL A 941 -3.49 -30.27 17.68
C VAL A 941 -4.57 -31.11 17.01
N LEU A 942 -4.49 -31.24 15.68
CA LEU A 942 -5.42 -32.05 14.87
C LEU A 942 -4.85 -33.44 14.57
N LYS A 943 -3.53 -33.59 14.60
CA LYS A 943 -2.82 -34.87 14.68
C LYS A 943 -1.49 -34.66 15.40
N SER A 944 -1.24 -35.43 16.46
CA SER A 944 0.02 -35.38 17.20
C SER A 944 1.12 -36.15 16.49
N VAL A 945 2.37 -35.67 16.56
CA VAL A 945 3.56 -36.46 16.20
C VAL A 945 3.63 -37.79 16.97
N ASN A 946 3.10 -37.82 18.19
CA ASN A 946 3.04 -39.00 19.07
C ASN A 946 1.86 -39.95 18.75
N SER A 947 1.09 -39.66 17.69
CA SER A 947 0.03 -40.56 17.23
C SER A 947 0.59 -41.94 16.86
N ARG A 948 -0.19 -42.99 17.15
CA ARG A 948 0.09 -44.37 16.70
C ARG A 948 -0.18 -44.56 15.20
N ASN A 949 -0.98 -43.68 14.59
CA ASN A 949 -1.41 -43.77 13.20
C ASN A 949 -0.41 -43.09 12.26
N GLN A 950 0.78 -43.68 12.09
CA GLN A 950 1.86 -43.08 11.28
C GLN A 950 2.06 -43.72 9.90
N LYS A 951 1.06 -44.46 9.39
CA LYS A 951 1.15 -45.20 8.12
C LYS A 951 1.17 -44.31 6.87
N THR A 952 0.50 -43.17 6.91
CA THR A 952 0.30 -42.24 5.80
C THR A 952 0.48 -40.79 6.27
N ASN A 953 0.71 -39.87 5.33
CA ASN A 953 0.69 -38.44 5.64
C ASN A 953 -0.72 -37.98 6.07
N PRO A 954 -0.83 -36.92 6.92
CA PRO A 954 0.25 -36.17 7.55
C PRO A 954 0.89 -36.92 8.73
N VAL A 955 2.13 -36.56 9.10
CA VAL A 955 2.82 -37.06 10.30
C VAL A 955 2.32 -36.36 11.57
N ALA A 956 2.19 -35.03 11.49
CA ALA A 956 1.60 -34.18 12.51
C ALA A 956 0.84 -33.03 11.83
N LEU A 957 -0.22 -32.53 12.47
CA LEU A 957 -1.02 -31.43 11.93
C LEU A 957 -1.54 -30.54 13.06
N TRP A 958 -1.24 -29.25 12.94
CA TRP A 958 -1.51 -28.23 13.94
C TRP A 958 -2.28 -27.07 13.31
N LYS A 959 -3.21 -26.49 14.06
CA LYS A 959 -4.06 -25.37 13.64
C LYS A 959 -3.87 -24.23 14.64
N LEU A 960 -3.21 -23.15 14.19
CA LEU A 960 -2.89 -22.00 15.06
C LEU A 960 -3.98 -20.93 15.02
N ALA A 961 -4.49 -20.61 13.82
CA ALA A 961 -5.49 -19.57 13.62
C ALA A 961 -6.39 -19.89 12.42
N ASN A 962 -7.40 -19.04 12.18
CA ASN A 962 -8.20 -19.07 10.95
C ASN A 962 -7.63 -18.16 9.85
N GLN A 963 -6.65 -17.33 10.19
CA GLN A 963 -5.93 -16.43 9.32
C GLN A 963 -4.69 -17.11 8.72
N ARG A 964 -4.20 -16.55 7.61
CA ARG A 964 -3.01 -17.03 6.90
C ARG A 964 -1.78 -17.03 7.79
N ILE A 965 -1.02 -18.12 7.77
CA ILE A 965 0.38 -18.10 8.19
C ILE A 965 1.19 -17.54 7.04
N SER A 966 1.87 -16.40 7.25
CA SER A 966 2.68 -15.74 6.23
C SER A 966 4.03 -16.43 6.06
N HIS A 967 4.67 -16.77 7.18
CA HIS A 967 6.01 -17.36 7.23
C HIS A 967 6.23 -18.09 8.57
N PHE A 968 7.22 -18.97 8.61
CA PHE A 968 7.73 -19.54 9.86
C PHE A 968 9.25 -19.76 9.80
N ALA A 969 9.90 -19.87 10.95
CA ALA A 969 11.33 -20.17 11.03
C ALA A 969 11.65 -21.07 12.24
N PHE A 970 12.48 -22.09 12.02
CA PHE A 970 13.06 -22.92 13.09
C PHE A 970 14.14 -22.14 13.84
N SER A 971 14.21 -22.31 15.16
CA SER A 971 15.34 -21.84 15.96
C SER A 971 16.59 -22.71 15.74
N PRO A 972 17.80 -22.17 15.97
CA PRO A 972 19.05 -22.94 15.91
C PRO A 972 19.12 -24.11 16.92
N ASP A 973 18.32 -24.10 17.99
CA ASP A 973 18.25 -25.16 18.99
C ASP A 973 17.44 -26.40 18.55
N GLN A 974 16.82 -26.37 17.37
CA GLN A 974 16.04 -27.46 16.78
C GLN A 974 14.82 -27.89 17.64
N ARG A 975 14.27 -26.97 18.43
CA ARG A 975 13.13 -27.22 19.33
C ARG A 975 12.00 -26.20 19.21
N HIS A 976 12.32 -24.94 18.95
CA HIS A 976 11.35 -23.86 18.86
C HIS A 976 11.04 -23.46 17.41
N LEU A 977 9.84 -22.92 17.22
CA LEU A 977 9.33 -22.45 15.94
C LEU A 977 8.74 -21.06 16.13
N ALA A 978 9.17 -20.11 15.31
CA ALA A 978 8.58 -18.78 15.22
C ALA A 978 7.62 -18.74 14.04
N VAL A 979 6.36 -18.38 14.27
CA VAL A 979 5.31 -18.37 13.24
C VAL A 979 4.66 -17.01 13.19
N VAL A 980 4.60 -16.39 12.01
CA VAL A 980 3.95 -15.09 11.80
C VAL A 980 2.69 -15.21 10.96
N LEU A 981 1.66 -14.47 11.35
CA LEU A 981 0.32 -14.59 10.80
C LEU A 981 -0.25 -13.23 10.35
N GLU A 982 -1.20 -13.30 9.43
CA GLU A 982 -1.98 -12.17 8.93
C GLU A 982 -2.92 -11.57 9.99
N ASP A 983 -3.15 -12.26 11.12
CA ASP A 983 -3.81 -11.69 12.32
C ASP A 983 -2.93 -10.69 13.11
N GLY A 984 -1.74 -10.39 12.59
CA GLY A 984 -0.75 -9.50 13.22
C GLY A 984 0.06 -10.16 14.33
N SER A 985 -0.10 -11.46 14.59
CA SER A 985 0.60 -12.15 15.67
C SER A 985 1.89 -12.85 15.24
N LEU A 986 2.89 -12.78 16.12
CA LEU A 986 4.02 -13.70 16.19
C LEU A 986 3.71 -14.71 17.30
N ARG A 987 3.75 -16.00 16.98
CA ARG A 987 3.58 -17.10 17.93
C ARG A 987 4.86 -17.90 17.99
N VAL A 988 5.40 -18.08 19.19
CA VAL A 988 6.58 -18.92 19.43
C VAL A 988 6.09 -20.21 20.08
N MET A 989 6.38 -21.35 19.45
CA MET A 989 5.94 -22.67 19.92
C MET A 989 7.11 -23.63 20.09
N ASP A 990 7.02 -24.53 21.07
CA ASP A 990 7.84 -25.73 21.16
C ASP A 990 7.16 -26.80 20.30
N TYR A 991 7.72 -27.08 19.12
CA TYR A 991 7.09 -27.97 18.15
C TYR A 991 7.37 -29.46 18.45
N LEU A 992 8.27 -29.76 19.40
CA LEU A 992 8.49 -31.11 19.90
C LEU A 992 7.46 -31.46 20.98
N LYS A 993 7.03 -30.47 21.77
CA LYS A 993 5.94 -30.59 22.75
C LYS A 993 4.54 -30.35 22.19
N GLU A 994 4.44 -29.71 21.03
CA GLU A 994 3.17 -29.28 20.42
C GLU A 994 2.46 -28.19 21.26
N GLU A 995 3.22 -27.24 21.82
CA GLU A 995 2.76 -26.19 22.75
C GLU A 995 3.15 -24.78 22.26
N VAL A 996 2.22 -23.82 22.30
CA VAL A 996 2.54 -22.38 22.09
C VAL A 996 3.00 -21.77 23.41
N LEU A 997 4.21 -21.21 23.44
CA LEU A 997 4.82 -20.63 24.63
C LEU A 997 4.44 -19.15 24.81
N ASP A 998 4.58 -18.36 23.76
CA ASP A 998 4.43 -16.90 23.79
C ASP A 998 3.74 -16.36 22.52
N ILE A 999 2.94 -15.31 22.68
CA ILE A 999 2.23 -14.61 21.60
C ILE A 999 2.46 -13.10 21.71
N PHE A 1000 2.91 -12.48 20.62
CA PHE A 1000 3.14 -11.04 20.45
C PHE A 1000 2.31 -10.51 19.28
N ARG A 1001 2.16 -9.18 19.19
CA ARG A 1001 1.42 -8.51 18.10
C ARG A 1001 2.16 -7.30 17.52
N SER A 1002 1.94 -7.06 16.24
CA SER A 1002 2.23 -5.80 15.53
C SER A 1002 1.46 -4.61 16.13
N TYR A 1003 1.76 -3.38 15.66
CA TYR A 1003 0.88 -2.24 15.98
C TYR A 1003 -0.42 -2.28 15.18
N TYR A 1004 -0.36 -2.66 13.90
CA TYR A 1004 -1.49 -2.91 13.02
C TYR A 1004 -1.08 -3.87 11.89
N GLY A 1005 -2.06 -4.43 11.18
CA GLY A 1005 -1.82 -5.30 10.03
C GLY A 1005 -1.10 -6.62 10.36
N GLY A 1006 -0.96 -7.45 9.33
CA GLY A 1006 -0.32 -8.76 9.42
C GLY A 1006 1.20 -8.71 9.56
N LEU A 1007 1.78 -9.72 10.21
CA LEU A 1007 3.22 -9.97 10.14
C LEU A 1007 3.52 -10.85 8.91
N ILE A 1008 4.50 -10.45 8.12
CA ILE A 1008 4.78 -11.03 6.79
C ILE A 1008 5.97 -11.99 6.84
N CYS A 1009 7.05 -11.61 7.51
CA CYS A 1009 8.31 -12.35 7.52
C CYS A 1009 8.91 -12.49 8.93
N VAL A 1010 9.71 -13.55 9.13
CA VAL A 1010 10.35 -13.87 10.42
C VAL A 1010 11.69 -14.60 10.23
N CYS A 1011 12.68 -14.26 11.06
CA CYS A 1011 13.99 -14.92 11.11
C CYS A 1011 14.51 -14.98 12.56
N TRP A 1012 15.31 -16.01 12.89
CA TRP A 1012 16.04 -16.13 14.15
C TRP A 1012 17.47 -15.63 14.02
N SER A 1013 18.03 -15.07 15.09
CA SER A 1013 19.48 -14.87 15.19
C SER A 1013 20.19 -16.22 15.19
N PRO A 1014 21.43 -16.32 14.66
CA PRO A 1014 22.08 -17.62 14.52
C PRO A 1014 22.52 -18.28 15.85
N ASP A 1015 22.39 -17.59 16.98
CA ASP A 1015 22.51 -18.13 18.35
C ASP A 1015 21.16 -18.38 19.05
N GLY A 1016 20.03 -18.12 18.39
CA GLY A 1016 18.67 -18.35 18.90
C GLY A 1016 18.19 -17.35 19.96
N LYS A 1017 18.95 -16.30 20.30
CA LYS A 1017 18.56 -15.33 21.33
C LYS A 1017 17.52 -14.31 20.87
N TYR A 1018 17.46 -13.99 19.58
CA TYR A 1018 16.60 -12.95 19.04
C TYR A 1018 15.73 -13.47 17.90
N ILE A 1019 14.48 -13.02 17.84
CA ILE A 1019 13.61 -13.14 16.66
C ILE A 1019 13.46 -11.76 16.06
N VAL A 1020 13.56 -11.67 14.73
CA VAL A 1020 13.28 -10.47 13.96
C VAL A 1020 12.06 -10.73 13.08
N THR A 1021 11.05 -9.85 13.13
CA THR A 1021 9.86 -9.89 12.28
C THR A 1021 9.68 -8.62 11.49
N GLY A 1022 9.14 -8.73 10.27
CA GLY A 1022 8.67 -7.60 9.46
C GLY A 1022 7.18 -7.73 9.15
N GLY A 1023 6.47 -6.60 9.06
CA GLY A 1023 5.01 -6.58 8.91
C GLY A 1023 4.46 -5.49 8.01
N GLN A 1024 3.13 -5.41 8.00
CA GLN A 1024 2.34 -4.37 7.34
C GLN A 1024 2.30 -3.04 8.13
N ASP A 1025 2.90 -2.99 9.32
CA ASP A 1025 3.09 -1.76 10.10
C ASP A 1025 4.39 -1.00 9.77
N ASP A 1026 4.98 -1.30 8.61
CA ASP A 1026 6.21 -0.72 8.03
C ASP A 1026 7.46 -0.81 8.92
N LEU A 1027 7.38 -1.60 9.99
CA LEU A 1027 8.41 -1.75 11.01
C LEU A 1027 9.06 -3.14 10.96
N VAL A 1028 10.31 -3.17 11.40
CA VAL A 1028 10.98 -4.40 11.82
C VAL A 1028 10.95 -4.47 13.35
N THR A 1029 10.53 -5.58 13.94
CA THR A 1029 10.51 -5.76 15.40
C THR A 1029 11.57 -6.77 15.83
N ILE A 1030 12.38 -6.40 16.83
CA ILE A 1030 13.37 -7.27 17.47
C ILE A 1030 12.83 -7.73 18.82
N TRP A 1031 12.71 -9.05 18.97
CA TRP A 1031 12.23 -9.69 20.18
C TRP A 1031 13.33 -10.57 20.80
N SER A 1032 13.49 -10.52 22.12
CA SER A 1032 14.48 -11.31 22.86
C SER A 1032 13.80 -12.56 23.43
N PHE A 1033 14.21 -13.75 22.97
CA PHE A 1033 13.69 -15.04 23.44
C PHE A 1033 14.05 -15.31 24.92
N PRO A 1034 15.29 -15.06 25.40
CA PRO A 1034 15.63 -15.22 26.82
C PRO A 1034 14.88 -14.26 27.75
N GLU A 1035 14.61 -13.03 27.31
CA GLU A 1035 13.90 -12.02 28.12
C GLU A 1035 12.38 -12.01 27.90
N ARG A 1036 11.89 -12.81 26.94
CA ARG A 1036 10.49 -12.91 26.49
C ARG A 1036 9.80 -11.56 26.22
N LYS A 1037 10.53 -10.58 25.68
CA LYS A 1037 9.98 -9.22 25.43
C LYS A 1037 10.50 -8.61 24.13
N ILE A 1038 9.73 -7.65 23.59
CA ILE A 1038 10.20 -6.78 22.51
C ILE A 1038 11.30 -5.87 23.08
N VAL A 1039 12.49 -5.90 22.47
CA VAL A 1039 13.66 -5.14 22.93
C VAL A 1039 13.93 -3.91 22.07
N ALA A 1040 13.59 -3.96 20.77
CA ALA A 1040 13.62 -2.80 19.90
C ALA A 1040 12.63 -2.92 18.74
N ARG A 1041 12.30 -1.79 18.13
CA ARG A 1041 11.66 -1.70 16.82
C ARG A 1041 12.52 -0.83 15.91
N CYS A 1042 12.58 -1.16 14.64
CA CYS A 1042 13.48 -0.55 13.68
C CYS A 1042 12.64 0.16 12.63
N GLN A 1043 12.87 1.46 12.50
CA GLN A 1043 12.10 2.37 11.65
C GLN A 1043 12.98 2.82 10.49
N GLY A 1044 12.48 2.72 9.25
CA GLY A 1044 13.25 3.09 8.06
C GLY A 1044 12.64 2.62 6.73
N HIS A 1045 11.80 1.58 6.76
CA HIS A 1045 10.94 1.25 5.63
C HIS A 1045 9.77 2.24 5.55
N ASN A 1046 9.32 2.50 4.32
CA ASN A 1046 8.19 3.38 4.00
C ASN A 1046 6.96 2.61 3.48
N SER A 1047 7.00 1.28 3.57
CA SER A 1047 5.95 0.35 3.13
C SER A 1047 6.21 -1.03 3.76
N TRP A 1048 5.39 -2.01 3.41
CA TRP A 1048 5.41 -3.37 3.97
C TRP A 1048 6.78 -4.06 3.89
N VAL A 1049 7.18 -4.71 4.98
CA VAL A 1049 8.46 -5.42 5.08
C VAL A 1049 8.30 -6.87 4.61
N SER A 1050 8.75 -7.13 3.40
CA SER A 1050 8.51 -8.38 2.66
C SER A 1050 9.53 -9.50 2.94
N ALA A 1051 10.75 -9.20 3.40
CA ALA A 1051 11.66 -10.19 3.98
C ALA A 1051 12.67 -9.60 4.99
N VAL A 1052 13.12 -10.42 5.94
CA VAL A 1052 14.18 -10.14 6.92
C VAL A 1052 15.14 -11.33 7.01
N ALA A 1053 16.44 -11.08 7.18
CA ALA A 1053 17.44 -12.12 7.35
C ALA A 1053 18.65 -11.62 8.16
N PHE A 1054 19.19 -12.45 9.06
CA PHE A 1054 20.47 -12.17 9.71
C PHE A 1054 21.65 -12.40 8.76
N ASP A 1055 22.73 -11.64 8.97
CA ASP A 1055 24.01 -11.81 8.29
C ASP A 1055 24.97 -12.63 9.18
N PRO A 1056 25.10 -13.95 9.00
CA PRO A 1056 25.90 -14.79 9.90
C PRO A 1056 27.40 -14.48 9.83
N TRP A 1057 27.89 -13.77 8.81
CA TRP A 1057 29.28 -13.30 8.70
C TRP A 1057 29.55 -12.00 9.45
N GLN A 1058 28.50 -11.34 9.95
CA GLN A 1058 28.57 -10.07 10.70
C GLN A 1058 27.73 -10.16 12.00
N CYS A 1059 27.66 -11.37 12.59
CA CYS A 1059 27.10 -11.62 13.91
C CYS A 1059 28.16 -12.21 14.85
N ASP A 1060 28.25 -11.66 16.06
CA ASP A 1060 29.00 -12.19 17.21
C ASP A 1060 28.09 -12.21 18.46
N GLU A 1061 28.58 -12.69 19.61
CA GLU A 1061 27.72 -12.89 20.80
C GLU A 1061 27.20 -11.56 21.41
N ARG A 1062 27.76 -10.43 20.97
CA ARG A 1062 27.53 -9.07 21.47
C ARG A 1062 26.95 -8.14 20.41
N THR A 1063 27.28 -8.34 19.12
CA THR A 1063 26.88 -7.50 17.99
C THR A 1063 26.21 -8.33 16.89
N TYR A 1064 25.14 -7.82 16.31
CA TYR A 1064 24.33 -8.55 15.33
C TYR A 1064 24.01 -7.62 14.16
N ARG A 1065 24.30 -8.09 12.95
CA ARG A 1065 23.81 -7.51 11.71
C ARG A 1065 22.67 -8.32 11.12
N PHE A 1066 21.63 -7.63 10.69
CA PHE A 1066 20.59 -8.20 9.84
C PHE A 1066 20.21 -7.20 8.75
N GLY A 1067 19.54 -7.69 7.71
CA GLY A 1067 18.94 -6.85 6.68
C GLY A 1067 17.42 -7.05 6.59
N SER A 1068 16.76 -6.05 6.02
CA SER A 1068 15.36 -6.10 5.65
C SER A 1068 15.13 -5.53 4.26
N VAL A 1069 14.09 -6.03 3.59
CA VAL A 1069 13.65 -5.57 2.28
C VAL A 1069 12.13 -5.46 2.25
N GLY A 1070 11.61 -4.54 1.44
CA GLY A 1070 10.18 -4.23 1.42
C GLY A 1070 9.67 -3.70 0.09
N ASP A 1071 8.39 -3.34 0.13
CA ASP A 1071 7.62 -2.86 -1.03
C ASP A 1071 7.94 -1.39 -1.37
N ASP A 1072 8.78 -0.73 -0.56
CA ASP A 1072 9.41 0.56 -0.82
C ASP A 1072 10.69 0.46 -1.69
N CYS A 1073 10.96 -0.73 -2.24
CA CYS A 1073 12.11 -1.07 -3.10
C CYS A 1073 13.48 -0.88 -2.43
N ARG A 1074 13.54 -0.84 -1.09
CA ARG A 1074 14.77 -0.64 -0.31
C ARG A 1074 15.35 -1.93 0.23
N LEU A 1075 16.68 -1.98 0.26
CA LEU A 1075 17.48 -2.82 1.14
C LEU A 1075 17.96 -1.95 2.30
N LEU A 1076 17.58 -2.34 3.52
CA LEU A 1076 18.07 -1.74 4.75
C LEU A 1076 18.99 -2.73 5.48
N LEU A 1077 20.08 -2.23 6.07
CA LEU A 1077 20.91 -3.00 7.00
C LEU A 1077 20.84 -2.38 8.39
N TRP A 1078 20.90 -3.22 9.41
CA TRP A 1078 20.73 -2.86 10.81
C TRP A 1078 21.79 -3.55 11.65
N ASP A 1079 22.49 -2.77 12.47
CA ASP A 1079 23.42 -3.29 13.47
C ASP A 1079 22.91 -2.96 14.86
N PHE A 1080 22.88 -3.94 15.75
CA PHE A 1080 22.67 -3.68 17.18
C PHE A 1080 23.69 -4.42 18.03
N SER A 1081 23.85 -3.96 19.27
CA SER A 1081 24.57 -4.71 20.30
C SER A 1081 23.69 -4.88 21.53
N VAL A 1082 23.91 -5.96 22.28
CA VAL A 1082 23.08 -6.32 23.46
C VAL A 1082 23.00 -5.18 24.48
N GLY A 1083 24.08 -4.40 24.61
CA GLY A 1083 24.15 -3.23 25.48
C GLY A 1083 23.39 -1.99 24.99
N MET A 1084 23.16 -1.85 23.68
CA MET A 1084 22.37 -0.73 23.12
C MET A 1084 20.86 -0.92 23.32
N LEU A 1085 20.38 -2.17 23.38
CA LEU A 1085 18.97 -2.50 23.55
C LEU A 1085 18.38 -2.17 24.95
N HIS A 1086 19.18 -1.66 25.89
CA HIS A 1086 18.88 -1.68 27.33
C HIS A 1086 18.68 -0.31 28.00
N ARG A 1087 18.44 0.78 27.25
CA ARG A 1087 18.09 2.11 27.82
C ARG A 1087 17.02 2.82 26.99
N PRO A 1088 16.05 3.48 27.65
CA PRO A 1088 16.29 4.85 28.08
C PRO A 1088 16.28 5.02 29.61
N LYS A 1089 17.41 5.43 30.19
CA LYS A 1089 17.44 5.98 31.55
C LYS A 1089 17.04 7.45 31.50
N VAL A 1090 15.76 7.74 31.72
CA VAL A 1090 15.31 9.08 32.10
C VAL A 1090 16.06 9.51 33.36
N HIS A 1091 16.45 10.79 33.43
CA HIS A 1091 17.16 11.33 34.58
C HIS A 1091 16.29 11.26 35.85
N GLN A 1092 16.69 10.43 36.81
CA GLN A 1092 16.45 10.71 38.22
C GLN A 1092 17.67 11.44 38.80
N ALA A 1093 17.56 12.76 38.84
CA ALA A 1093 18.30 13.64 39.74
C ALA A 1093 17.24 14.59 40.33
N ASN A 1094 17.10 14.81 41.65
CA ASN A 1094 18.01 14.55 42.75
C ASN A 1094 17.29 13.93 43.96
N ALA A 1095 17.95 12.98 44.64
CA ALA A 1095 17.83 12.79 46.08
C ALA A 1095 19.09 12.07 46.61
N ARG A 1096 20.11 12.84 47.02
CA ARG A 1096 21.27 12.28 47.73
C ARG A 1096 20.86 12.00 49.18
N GLN A 1097 20.81 10.74 49.60
CA GLN A 1097 21.18 10.35 50.96
C GLN A 1097 22.05 9.08 50.96
N ARG A 1098 22.79 8.91 52.06
CA ARG A 1098 24.01 8.11 52.18
C ARG A 1098 23.75 6.64 52.56
N THR A 1099 24.75 5.79 52.31
CA THR A 1099 25.09 4.54 53.06
C THR A 1099 24.06 3.41 53.03
N SER A 1100 24.40 2.11 52.99
CA SER A 1100 25.69 1.40 53.04
C SER A 1100 25.57 0.03 52.34
N MET A 1101 26.66 -0.76 52.28
CA MET A 1101 26.68 -2.09 51.66
C MET A 1101 26.06 -3.17 52.56
N VAL A 1102 25.15 -4.00 52.04
CA VAL A 1102 25.05 -5.45 52.37
C VAL A 1102 24.51 -6.19 51.13
N ALA A 1103 24.97 -7.41 50.87
CA ALA A 1103 24.43 -8.30 49.84
C ALA A 1103 23.47 -9.34 50.46
N SER A 1104 22.52 -9.87 49.69
CA SER A 1104 22.09 -11.29 49.66
C SER A 1104 20.62 -11.52 49.22
N SER A 1105 20.43 -12.64 48.51
CA SER A 1105 19.29 -13.58 48.54
C SER A 1105 17.84 -13.10 48.32
N SER A 1106 17.23 -13.77 47.34
CA SER A 1106 15.79 -14.05 47.19
C SER A 1106 15.06 -14.49 48.48
N GLN A 1107 13.81 -14.04 48.66
CA GLN A 1107 12.62 -14.93 48.71
C GLN A 1107 11.29 -14.16 48.81
N TYR A 1108 10.18 -14.89 48.63
CA TYR A 1108 8.78 -14.43 48.60
C TYR A 1108 8.28 -13.83 49.92
N GLY A 1109 7.25 -12.96 49.85
CA GLY A 1109 6.53 -12.50 51.05
C GLY A 1109 5.35 -11.56 50.77
N ASN A 1110 4.14 -12.12 50.69
CA ASN A 1110 2.88 -11.38 50.65
C ASN A 1110 2.66 -10.54 51.92
N ARG A 1111 2.15 -9.31 51.82
CA ARG A 1111 1.41 -8.63 52.91
C ARG A 1111 0.44 -7.55 52.36
N HIS A 1112 -0.85 -7.71 52.67
CA HIS A 1112 -1.91 -6.73 52.43
C HIS A 1112 -2.11 -5.78 53.61
N ARG A 1113 -2.49 -4.52 53.32
CA ARG A 1113 -3.37 -3.58 54.05
C ARG A 1113 -3.62 -2.40 53.08
N ALA A 1114 -4.85 -2.06 52.65
CA ALA A 1114 -5.96 -1.45 53.40
C ALA A 1114 -5.55 -0.07 53.98
N ASP A 1115 -6.18 1.09 53.76
CA ASP A 1115 -7.44 1.51 53.09
C ASP A 1115 -7.34 3.04 52.72
N SER A 1116 -8.24 3.77 52.01
CA SER A 1116 -9.56 3.49 51.40
C SER A 1116 -9.95 4.49 50.26
N ALA A 1117 -11.10 4.19 49.61
CA ALA A 1117 -12.15 5.06 49.02
C ALA A 1117 -11.86 6.41 48.28
N GLY A 1118 -12.43 6.55 47.06
CA GLY A 1118 -12.52 7.84 46.32
C GLY A 1118 -13.12 7.75 44.91
N ASN A 1119 -14.32 7.17 44.74
CA ASN A 1119 -14.94 6.88 43.43
C ASN A 1119 -15.15 8.11 42.51
N ARG A 1120 -14.86 7.94 41.21
CA ARG A 1120 -15.72 8.38 40.09
C ARG A 1120 -15.46 7.54 38.83
N ILE A 1121 -16.53 6.93 38.30
CA ILE A 1121 -16.48 5.93 37.23
C ILE A 1121 -16.58 6.62 35.85
N ARG A 1122 -15.77 6.15 34.89
CA ARG A 1122 -16.07 6.18 33.45
C ARG A 1122 -15.82 4.77 32.89
N SER A 1123 -16.51 4.41 31.82
CA SER A 1123 -16.76 3.01 31.46
C SER A 1123 -15.84 2.49 30.35
N ASP A 1124 -14.90 1.61 30.71
CA ASP A 1124 -14.05 0.84 29.80
C ASP A 1124 -14.29 -0.68 29.96
N SER A 1125 -15.14 -1.23 29.08
CA SER A 1125 -15.65 -2.60 29.14
C SER A 1125 -14.71 -3.64 28.51
N GLN A 1126 -13.53 -3.84 29.11
CA GLN A 1126 -12.71 -5.05 28.90
C GLN A 1126 -12.14 -5.62 30.20
N ARG A 1127 -12.98 -6.25 31.03
CA ARG A 1127 -12.52 -7.18 32.08
C ARG A 1127 -13.62 -8.11 32.60
N THR A 1128 -13.56 -9.37 32.20
CA THR A 1128 -14.05 -10.52 32.98
C THR A 1128 -12.89 -11.50 33.15
N ALA A 1129 -12.03 -11.20 34.13
CA ALA A 1129 -10.96 -12.09 34.55
C ALA A 1129 -11.49 -13.00 35.67
N ASN A 1130 -11.92 -14.22 35.31
CA ASN A 1130 -12.19 -15.26 36.30
C ASN A 1130 -10.87 -15.85 36.78
N THR A 1131 -10.65 -15.83 38.09
CA THR A 1131 -9.42 -16.31 38.73
C THR A 1131 -9.64 -17.70 39.30
N TYR A 1132 -9.21 -18.76 38.60
CA TYR A 1132 -9.04 -20.10 39.16
C TYR A 1132 -7.80 -20.77 38.56
N GLU A 1133 -6.91 -21.18 39.47
CA GLU A 1133 -5.91 -22.25 39.44
C GLU A 1133 -5.23 -22.70 38.12
N SER A 1134 -3.93 -22.35 38.04
CA SER A 1134 -2.78 -23.20 37.65
C SER A 1134 -2.74 -24.01 36.33
N CYS A 1135 -1.65 -23.76 35.59
CA CYS A 1135 -1.04 -24.47 34.45
C CYS A 1135 -1.62 -24.32 33.03
N ASP A 1136 -0.69 -24.35 32.07
CA ASP A 1136 -0.85 -24.51 30.61
C ASP A 1136 -1.69 -23.48 29.84
N GLN A 1137 -1.39 -22.18 30.01
CA GLN A 1137 -1.84 -21.14 29.06
C GLN A 1137 -0.66 -20.33 28.49
N ALA A 1138 -0.63 -20.21 27.15
CA ALA A 1138 0.38 -19.45 26.42
C ALA A 1138 0.43 -17.98 26.86
N VAL A 1139 1.63 -17.44 27.06
CA VAL A 1139 1.81 -16.06 27.54
C VAL A 1139 1.45 -15.09 26.42
N ARG A 1140 0.37 -14.33 26.60
CA ARG A 1140 -0.06 -13.28 25.67
C ARG A 1140 0.50 -11.94 26.12
N HIS A 1141 1.42 -11.39 25.34
CA HIS A 1141 2.09 -10.14 25.64
C HIS A 1141 1.31 -8.95 25.05
N PRO A 1142 1.09 -7.86 25.82
CA PRO A 1142 0.44 -6.67 25.30
C PRO A 1142 1.33 -5.97 24.27
N VAL A 1143 0.72 -5.15 23.41
CA VAL A 1143 1.47 -4.31 22.46
C VAL A 1143 2.16 -3.18 23.24
N GLU A 1144 3.47 -3.31 23.44
CA GLU A 1144 4.25 -2.28 24.13
C GLU A 1144 4.20 -0.93 23.38
N PRO A 1145 3.89 0.19 24.06
CA PRO A 1145 3.82 1.52 23.45
C PRO A 1145 5.13 1.97 22.81
N ARG A 1146 5.03 2.80 21.74
CA ARG A 1146 6.20 3.35 21.03
C ARG A 1146 7.16 4.08 21.98
N ALA A 1147 6.64 4.81 22.98
CA ALA A 1147 7.43 5.53 23.98
C ALA A 1147 8.24 4.64 24.95
N ARG A 1148 7.96 3.34 25.01
CA ARG A 1148 8.67 2.37 25.90
C ARG A 1148 9.57 1.39 25.14
N THR A 1149 9.40 1.29 23.82
CA THR A 1149 10.22 0.42 22.97
C THR A 1149 11.44 1.19 22.46
N ALA A 1150 12.65 0.61 22.53
CA ALA A 1150 13.81 1.25 21.91
C ALA A 1150 13.65 1.32 20.38
N LEU A 1151 14.11 2.42 19.76
CA LEU A 1151 14.11 2.58 18.31
C LEU A 1151 15.52 2.39 17.76
N LEU A 1152 15.66 1.50 16.77
CA LEU A 1152 16.91 1.21 16.08
C LEU A 1152 16.87 1.81 14.66
N PRO A 1153 17.72 2.79 14.32
CA PRO A 1153 17.82 3.31 12.95
C PRO A 1153 18.65 2.36 12.06
N PRO A 1154 18.48 2.39 10.73
CA PRO A 1154 19.27 1.59 9.81
C PRO A 1154 20.69 2.17 9.66
N ILE A 1155 21.69 1.29 9.56
CA ILE A 1155 23.07 1.68 9.22
C ILE A 1155 23.28 1.89 7.71
N MET A 1156 22.38 1.35 6.89
CA MET A 1156 22.34 1.55 5.45
C MET A 1156 20.89 1.61 5.00
N SER A 1157 20.58 2.54 4.08
CA SER A 1157 19.35 2.54 3.30
C SER A 1157 19.70 2.71 1.82
N LYS A 1158 19.40 1.70 1.01
CA LYS A 1158 19.68 1.70 -0.43
C LYS A 1158 18.45 1.29 -1.22
N VAL A 1159 18.00 2.12 -2.16
CA VAL A 1159 17.02 1.69 -3.17
C VAL A 1159 17.74 0.76 -4.15
N VAL A 1160 17.25 -0.46 -4.32
CA VAL A 1160 17.93 -1.54 -5.06
C VAL A 1160 17.24 -1.94 -6.36
N GLY A 1161 16.15 -1.26 -6.73
CA GLY A 1161 15.41 -1.49 -7.98
C GLY A 1161 14.19 -0.58 -8.10
N THR A 1162 13.44 -0.75 -9.19
CA THR A 1162 12.13 -0.10 -9.42
C THR A 1162 10.97 -0.87 -8.80
N ASP A 1163 11.12 -2.18 -8.59
CA ASP A 1163 10.03 -3.09 -8.21
C ASP A 1163 10.21 -3.62 -6.78
N PRO A 1164 9.11 -3.90 -6.06
CA PRO A 1164 9.12 -4.41 -4.69
C PRO A 1164 10.05 -5.61 -4.49
N ILE A 1165 10.81 -5.59 -3.39
CA ILE A 1165 11.83 -6.59 -3.11
C ILE A 1165 11.28 -7.61 -2.10
N CYS A 1166 11.24 -8.86 -2.53
CA CYS A 1166 10.46 -9.92 -1.88
C CYS A 1166 11.30 -11.00 -1.19
N TRP A 1167 12.62 -11.01 -1.41
CA TRP A 1167 13.55 -11.96 -0.79
C TRP A 1167 14.93 -11.34 -0.63
N LEU A 1168 15.62 -11.77 0.43
CA LEU A 1168 16.94 -11.32 0.85
C LEU A 1168 17.74 -12.54 1.32
N GLY A 1169 19.01 -12.62 0.91
CA GLY A 1169 19.96 -13.61 1.40
C GLY A 1169 21.36 -13.04 1.52
N PHE A 1170 22.12 -13.55 2.49
CA PHE A 1170 23.53 -13.22 2.69
C PHE A 1170 24.42 -14.38 2.23
N GLN A 1171 25.58 -14.06 1.67
CA GLN A 1171 26.69 -14.98 1.38
C GLN A 1171 27.99 -14.40 1.95
N GLU A 1172 29.07 -15.19 1.98
CA GLU A 1172 30.37 -14.75 2.53
C GLU A 1172 30.92 -13.50 1.85
N ASP A 1173 30.77 -13.41 0.53
CA ASP A 1173 31.33 -12.35 -0.33
C ASP A 1173 30.29 -11.32 -0.82
N CYS A 1174 28.99 -11.61 -0.70
CA CYS A 1174 27.93 -10.76 -1.27
C CYS A 1174 26.61 -10.76 -0.48
N ILE A 1175 25.74 -9.79 -0.80
CA ILE A 1175 24.31 -9.78 -0.45
C ILE A 1175 23.51 -10.02 -1.72
N MET A 1176 22.44 -10.81 -1.62
CA MET A 1176 21.53 -11.10 -2.72
C MET A 1176 20.11 -10.67 -2.40
N THR A 1177 19.43 -10.07 -3.38
CA THR A 1177 18.04 -9.60 -3.28
C THR A 1177 17.26 -9.96 -4.53
N SER A 1178 15.96 -10.27 -4.42
CA SER A 1178 15.11 -10.47 -5.61
C SER A 1178 13.75 -9.77 -5.58
N SER A 1179 13.30 -9.29 -6.74
CA SER A 1179 12.06 -8.53 -6.91
C SER A 1179 10.86 -9.39 -7.32
N LEU A 1180 9.65 -8.82 -7.24
CA LEU A 1180 8.43 -9.44 -7.75
C LEU A 1180 8.52 -9.74 -9.26
N GLU A 1181 9.16 -8.86 -10.03
CA GLU A 1181 9.28 -8.94 -11.51
C GLU A 1181 10.45 -9.83 -11.99
N GLY A 1182 11.15 -10.50 -11.08
CA GLY A 1182 12.12 -11.54 -11.43
C GLY A 1182 13.57 -11.11 -11.52
N HIS A 1183 13.92 -9.91 -11.10
CA HIS A 1183 15.32 -9.50 -10.96
C HIS A 1183 15.96 -10.19 -9.75
N ILE A 1184 17.11 -10.84 -9.94
CA ILE A 1184 17.98 -11.36 -8.89
C ILE A 1184 19.28 -10.54 -8.91
N ARG A 1185 19.47 -9.68 -7.92
CA ARG A 1185 20.62 -8.77 -7.82
C ARG A 1185 21.63 -9.29 -6.81
N THR A 1186 22.91 -9.25 -7.19
CA THR A 1186 24.04 -9.61 -6.33
C THR A 1186 24.89 -8.37 -6.07
N TRP A 1187 25.13 -8.07 -4.80
CA TRP A 1187 25.88 -6.91 -4.33
C TRP A 1187 27.16 -7.38 -3.63
N ASP A 1188 28.33 -7.06 -4.18
CA ASP A 1188 29.59 -7.44 -3.55
C ASP A 1188 29.79 -6.70 -2.23
N ARG A 1189 30.28 -7.44 -1.22
CA ARG A 1189 30.66 -6.88 0.07
C ARG A 1189 31.88 -5.98 -0.08
N PRO A 1190 32.00 -4.94 0.75
CA PRO A 1190 33.20 -4.11 0.77
C PRO A 1190 34.41 -4.93 1.22
N ARG A 1191 35.47 -4.92 0.43
CA ARG A 1191 36.72 -5.62 0.76
C ARG A 1191 37.47 -4.82 1.84
N GLU A 1192 37.74 -5.44 2.99
CA GLU A 1192 38.70 -4.88 3.93
C GLU A 1192 40.11 -4.89 3.29
N GLY A 1193 40.88 -3.83 3.52
CA GLY A 1193 42.11 -3.56 2.76
C GLY A 1193 43.18 -4.64 2.92
N ILE A 1194 43.36 -5.45 1.88
CA ILE A 1194 44.58 -6.22 1.65
C ILE A 1194 45.59 -5.27 0.99
N ASN A 1195 46.78 -5.15 1.58
CA ASN A 1195 47.85 -4.30 1.05
C ASN A 1195 48.24 -4.73 -0.38
N GLU A 1196 48.42 -3.75 -1.26
CA GLU A 1196 49.14 -3.95 -2.52
C GLU A 1196 50.59 -4.33 -2.23
N TYR A 1197 50.96 -5.60 -2.42
CA TYR A 1197 52.35 -6.00 -2.62
C TYR A 1197 52.42 -7.16 -3.62
N ASN A 1198 53.05 -6.86 -4.77
CA ASN A 1198 53.46 -7.75 -5.85
C ASN A 1198 52.41 -8.76 -6.38
N ASP A 1199 51.90 -8.47 -7.58
CA ASP A 1199 52.55 -9.13 -8.71
C ASP A 1199 52.59 -8.25 -9.97
N GLN A 1200 53.80 -8.08 -10.53
CA GLN A 1200 54.01 -7.37 -11.80
C GLN A 1200 54.18 -8.40 -12.92
N SER A 1201 53.17 -8.64 -13.76
CA SER A 1201 53.43 -9.04 -15.15
C SER A 1201 52.22 -8.96 -16.08
N SER A 1202 52.53 -8.61 -17.35
CA SER A 1202 51.75 -8.85 -18.57
C SER A 1202 50.31 -8.35 -18.67
N SER A 1203 50.17 -7.16 -19.27
CA SER A 1203 49.05 -6.83 -20.16
C SER A 1203 49.00 -7.80 -21.35
N PRO A 1204 47.81 -8.19 -21.87
CA PRO A 1204 47.66 -8.73 -23.21
C PRO A 1204 47.37 -7.60 -24.21
N ALA A 1205 48.22 -7.49 -25.23
CA ALA A 1205 47.95 -6.67 -26.40
C ALA A 1205 46.92 -7.33 -27.33
N VAL A 1206 46.31 -6.52 -28.20
CA VAL A 1206 45.39 -7.00 -29.24
C VAL A 1206 46.18 -7.63 -30.40
N SER A 1207 45.88 -8.87 -30.77
CA SER A 1207 46.18 -9.41 -32.10
C SER A 1207 45.26 -10.58 -32.45
N ALA A 1208 44.91 -10.68 -33.74
CA ALA A 1208 44.06 -11.72 -34.28
C ALA A 1208 44.87 -12.76 -35.05
N SER A 1209 44.50 -14.03 -34.92
CA SER A 1209 44.80 -15.13 -35.84
C SER A 1209 43.72 -16.20 -35.63
N ALA A 1210 43.02 -16.70 -36.66
CA ALA A 1210 43.46 -17.36 -37.89
C ALA A 1210 43.98 -18.80 -37.64
N ALA A 1211 43.30 -19.74 -38.31
CA ALA A 1211 43.36 -21.20 -38.12
C ALA A 1211 44.76 -21.83 -38.25
N GLY A 1212 44.95 -23.00 -37.62
CA GLY A 1212 46.13 -23.83 -37.82
C GLY A 1212 46.18 -25.10 -36.97
N SER A 1213 45.82 -26.22 -37.57
CA SER A 1213 46.12 -27.62 -37.21
C SER A 1213 47.43 -27.90 -36.45
N GLY A 1214 47.46 -28.88 -35.52
CA GLY A 1214 48.74 -29.34 -34.95
C GLY A 1214 48.75 -30.39 -33.83
N SER A 1215 48.04 -31.50 -34.00
CA SER A 1215 48.42 -32.86 -33.54
C SER A 1215 49.56 -33.11 -32.50
N VAL A 1216 49.21 -33.90 -31.46
CA VAL A 1216 49.87 -35.18 -31.04
C VAL A 1216 50.88 -35.24 -29.85
N SER A 1217 50.53 -36.16 -28.92
CA SER A 1217 51.37 -37.04 -28.04
C SER A 1217 51.94 -36.57 -26.69
N GLY A 1218 52.10 -37.57 -25.80
CA GLY A 1218 52.74 -37.51 -24.47
C GLY A 1218 51.73 -37.65 -23.32
N LEU A 1219 51.46 -38.81 -22.70
CA LEU A 1219 52.33 -39.70 -21.87
C LEU A 1219 53.03 -38.92 -20.73
N ALA A 1220 53.01 -39.36 -19.46
CA ALA A 1220 52.31 -40.48 -18.84
C ALA A 1220 52.19 -40.29 -17.30
N GLU A 1221 51.20 -40.96 -16.71
CA GLU A 1221 51.21 -41.69 -15.43
C GLU A 1221 51.80 -41.13 -14.12
N SER A 1222 50.99 -41.33 -13.06
CA SER A 1222 51.39 -41.61 -11.66
C SER A 1222 51.97 -40.43 -10.84
N THR A 1223 51.88 -40.41 -9.50
CA THR A 1223 51.43 -41.44 -8.53
C THR A 1223 50.72 -40.79 -7.32
N MET A 1224 50.13 -41.64 -6.46
CA MET A 1224 49.73 -41.42 -5.05
C MET A 1224 50.61 -40.39 -4.28
N ALA A 1225 50.14 -39.68 -3.25
CA ALA A 1225 49.52 -40.26 -2.05
C ALA A 1225 48.87 -39.23 -1.10
N SER A 1226 48.05 -39.78 -0.20
CA SER A 1226 47.44 -39.19 1.00
C SER A 1226 48.24 -38.14 1.80
N LEU A 1227 47.53 -37.09 2.24
CA LEU A 1227 47.22 -36.87 3.66
C LEU A 1227 45.90 -36.09 3.82
#